data_AF-A0A954JG04-F1
#
_entry.id   AF-A0A954JG04-F1
#
_cell.length_a   1.000
_cell.length_b   1.000
_cell.length_c   1.000
_cell.angle_alpha   90.00
_cell.angle_beta   90.00
_cell.angle_gamma   90.00
#
_symmetry.space_group_name_H-M   'P 1'
#
loop_
_entity.id
_entity.type
_entity.pdbx_description
1 polymer ?
#
loop_
_entity_poly.entity_id
_entity_poly.type
_entity_poly.pdbx_seq_one_letter_code
_entity_poly.pdbx_strand_id
1 'polypeptide(L)'
;MSQLSISKAFFCVFMLASVLPSHDVFAAETRVIKDVEYASVDGNSLKLDLYLPAADNPPLVVWIHGGGWRNGSKDRCPVTWLTGHNYAVASISYRLTDKAVFPAQIHDCKGAVRWLRAHAKEYGYSAKKVAVAGSSAGGHLATLLGTTSDVKELEGNVGGNADYSSRVDAIVDFYGPVDFIQRTKSQPNKTTEEGSPVRLLLGGPADEKVELARLASPAFHVTKDDPPVLIFHGSKDNTVLMAQSERLVSACTEAGVPVTLNVLEGLGHGGNGFFEGENQTKLVAFLDEHLKENAATGLPRSTPEAQGISSESIRAFVEAADANVNSMHSFMLVRHGHVVAEGWWSPEAADKPHILWSLSKSFTSTAVGLAVAEGKLNIDDKVLKFFPEDAPENASEHLQAMRVRDLLTMSTGHDPIPRLTQDDVWTTKFLADPVSHKPGSTFLYNTPATYMQSAIVQKVTGETVVDYLTPRLFEPLGIENPVWDTSPQGISIGGYGLYLRTEDIAKFGQLYLQKGQWNGKQLVPADWIAMATSKQVENDKAPSAGNPDWRQGYGFQFWQCRHGAYRGDGKDGQFCIVLPEQDAVIAITAKTGNMQRELDLVWEHLLPAFQNAPLPENADGNAQLATLLKSLRVKDAK
;
A
#
# COMPACT_ATOMS: atom_id res chain seq x y z
N MET A 1 51.40 70.41 16.13
CA MET A 1 51.03 71.17 14.91
C MET A 1 51.21 70.26 13.72
N SER A 2 50.21 70.27 12.81
CA SER A 2 50.23 69.87 11.37
C SER A 2 50.68 68.43 11.02
N GLN A 3 49.80 67.56 10.49
CA GLN A 3 49.44 67.38 9.04
C GLN A 3 50.66 66.96 8.17
N LEU A 4 50.65 66.01 7.23
CA LEU A 4 49.65 65.23 6.50
C LEU A 4 50.39 64.09 5.71
N SER A 5 49.73 62.95 5.49
CA SER A 5 49.73 62.05 4.29
C SER A 5 51.02 61.58 3.57
N ILE A 6 51.13 60.26 3.31
CA ILE A 6 51.15 59.64 1.95
C ILE A 6 51.07 58.09 2.04
N SER A 7 49.98 57.57 1.46
CA SER A 7 49.78 56.36 0.63
C SER A 7 50.56 55.05 0.90
N LYS A 8 49.80 53.99 1.23
CA LYS A 8 50.05 52.63 0.70
C LYS A 8 48.74 52.03 0.20
N ALA A 9 48.72 51.69 -1.09
CA ALA A 9 47.62 51.02 -1.77
C ALA A 9 47.44 49.59 -1.24
N PHE A 10 46.20 49.25 -0.86
CA PHE A 10 45.76 47.87 -0.66
C PHE A 10 44.75 47.53 -1.76
N PHE A 11 45.05 46.47 -2.50
CA PHE A 11 44.22 45.89 -3.53
C PHE A 11 43.03 45.20 -2.83
N CYS A 12 41.83 45.81 -2.89
CA CYS A 12 40.59 45.18 -2.47
C CYS A 12 40.10 44.23 -3.56
N VAL A 13 40.21 42.92 -3.33
CA VAL A 13 39.42 41.93 -4.05
C VAL A 13 38.03 41.92 -3.43
N PHE A 14 37.03 42.35 -4.20
CA PHE A 14 35.62 42.18 -3.88
C PHE A 14 35.30 40.67 -3.77
N MET A 15 35.16 40.15 -2.55
CA MET A 15 34.28 39.00 -2.34
C MET A 15 32.84 39.51 -2.44
N LEU A 16 32.21 39.30 -3.60
CA LEU A 16 30.76 39.19 -3.61
C LEU A 16 30.42 37.96 -2.76
N ALA A 17 30.02 38.19 -1.52
CA ALA A 17 29.20 37.23 -0.79
C ALA A 17 27.86 37.15 -1.54
N SER A 18 27.77 36.23 -2.50
CA SER A 18 26.49 35.70 -2.91
C SER A 18 25.90 34.99 -1.69
N VAL A 19 25.04 35.69 -0.97
CA VAL A 19 24.06 35.07 -0.08
C VAL A 19 23.21 34.19 -0.98
N LEU A 20 23.64 32.95 -1.15
CA LEU A 20 22.75 31.91 -1.67
C LEU A 20 21.61 31.82 -0.66
N PRO A 21 20.34 31.92 -1.08
CA PRO A 21 19.27 31.60 -0.17
C PRO A 21 19.54 30.18 0.31
N SER A 22 19.59 30.00 1.63
CA SER A 22 19.34 28.69 2.21
C SER A 22 18.09 28.17 1.50
N HIS A 23 18.21 27.06 0.79
CA HIS A 23 17.04 26.29 0.42
C HIS A 23 16.51 25.70 1.71
N ASP A 24 15.83 26.56 2.49
CA ASP A 24 14.77 26.11 3.36
C ASP A 24 13.84 25.33 2.45
N VAL A 25 13.76 24.02 2.71
CA VAL A 25 12.65 23.21 2.24
C VAL A 25 11.42 23.92 2.80
N PHE A 26 10.74 24.71 1.98
CA PHE A 26 9.43 25.23 2.34
C PHE A 26 8.56 23.99 2.56
N ALA A 27 8.39 23.60 3.83
CA ALA A 27 7.34 22.69 4.24
C ALA A 27 6.05 23.30 3.68
N ALA A 28 5.43 22.62 2.72
CA ALA A 28 4.24 23.13 2.09
C ALA A 28 3.18 23.42 3.19
N GLU A 29 2.75 24.68 3.27
CA GLU A 29 1.97 25.17 4.40
C GLU A 29 0.62 24.44 4.51
N THR A 30 0.24 24.06 5.73
CA THR A 30 -1.10 23.50 6.01
C THR A 30 -2.16 24.55 5.70
N ARG A 31 -3.11 24.24 4.80
CA ARG A 31 -4.26 25.10 4.53
C ARG A 31 -5.29 24.93 5.64
N VAL A 32 -5.63 26.03 6.31
CA VAL A 32 -6.62 26.04 7.39
C VAL A 32 -7.88 26.77 6.95
N ILE A 33 -9.04 26.12 7.11
CA ILE A 33 -10.36 26.70 6.83
C ILE A 33 -11.15 26.67 8.13
N LYS A 34 -11.49 27.85 8.63
CA LYS A 34 -12.14 28.02 9.94
C LYS A 34 -13.65 28.21 9.80
N ASP A 35 -14.36 27.83 10.85
CA ASP A 35 -15.77 28.18 11.08
C ASP A 35 -16.73 27.72 9.98
N VAL A 36 -16.47 26.56 9.38
CA VAL A 36 -17.34 25.93 8.39
C VAL A 36 -18.57 25.39 9.10
N GLU A 37 -19.75 25.93 8.79
CA GLU A 37 -21.00 25.45 9.38
C GLU A 37 -21.43 24.13 8.75
N TYR A 38 -21.59 23.08 9.58
CA TYR A 38 -22.07 21.77 9.14
C TYR A 38 -23.53 21.52 9.48
N ALA A 39 -24.10 22.27 10.44
CA ALA A 39 -25.50 22.22 10.81
C ALA A 39 -25.94 23.47 11.58
N SER A 40 -27.24 23.74 11.58
CA SER A 40 -27.88 24.70 12.48
C SER A 40 -29.09 24.03 13.12
N VAL A 41 -29.14 23.96 14.45
CA VAL A 41 -30.19 23.26 15.21
C VAL A 41 -30.72 24.16 16.31
N ASP A 42 -32.02 24.46 16.27
CA ASP A 42 -32.70 25.35 17.23
C ASP A 42 -31.98 26.70 17.42
N GLY A 43 -31.45 27.27 16.32
CA GLY A 43 -30.70 28.52 16.34
C GLY A 43 -29.23 28.40 16.80
N ASN A 44 -28.75 27.19 17.10
CA ASN A 44 -27.34 26.93 17.41
C ASN A 44 -26.59 26.52 16.14
N SER A 45 -25.67 27.38 15.69
CA SER A 45 -24.75 27.09 14.59
C SER A 45 -23.65 26.13 15.05
N LEU A 46 -23.57 24.98 14.41
CA LEU A 46 -22.56 23.96 14.64
C LEU A 46 -21.52 24.01 13.53
N LYS A 47 -20.26 24.22 13.93
CA LYS A 47 -19.14 24.51 13.04
C LYS A 47 -18.00 23.53 13.20
N LEU A 48 -17.14 23.48 12.20
CA LEU A 48 -15.87 22.77 12.22
C LEU A 48 -14.74 23.60 11.62
N ASP A 49 -13.51 23.23 11.96
CA ASP A 49 -12.29 23.75 11.36
C ASP A 49 -11.59 22.62 10.60
N LEU A 50 -11.20 22.87 9.34
CA LEU A 50 -10.42 21.96 8.53
C LEU A 50 -8.95 22.37 8.50
N TYR A 51 -8.06 21.41 8.70
CA TYR A 51 -6.62 21.53 8.58
C TYR A 51 -6.18 20.55 7.50
N LEU A 52 -5.72 21.07 6.36
CA LEU A 52 -5.48 20.30 5.15
C LEU A 52 -3.98 20.31 4.82
N PRO A 53 -3.32 19.15 4.77
CA PRO A 53 -1.93 19.06 4.36
C PRO A 53 -1.78 19.31 2.85
N ALA A 54 -0.58 19.61 2.41
CA ALA A 54 -0.23 19.64 0.99
C ALA A 54 0.03 18.21 0.47
N ALA A 55 -0.95 17.33 0.63
CA ALA A 55 -0.93 15.95 0.14
C ALA A 55 -2.13 15.74 -0.80
N ASP A 56 -1.99 14.85 -1.77
CA ASP A 56 -3.10 14.48 -2.64
C ASP A 56 -4.07 13.55 -1.87
N ASN A 57 -5.34 13.95 -1.82
CA ASN A 57 -6.46 13.20 -1.23
C ASN A 57 -6.17 12.53 0.14
N PRO A 58 -5.65 13.25 1.16
CA PRO A 58 -5.23 12.69 2.44
C PRO A 58 -6.39 12.05 3.22
N PRO A 59 -6.16 10.95 3.97
CA PRO A 59 -7.16 10.40 4.89
C PRO A 59 -7.56 11.39 5.99
N LEU A 60 -8.78 11.22 6.52
CA LEU A 60 -9.41 12.15 7.45
C LEU A 60 -9.39 11.68 8.91
N VAL A 61 -8.98 12.56 9.81
CA VAL A 61 -9.10 12.41 11.27
C VAL A 61 -10.06 13.47 11.82
N VAL A 62 -11.12 13.05 12.49
CA VAL A 62 -12.10 13.93 13.14
C VAL A 62 -11.74 14.08 14.61
N TRP A 63 -11.52 15.31 15.08
CA TRP A 63 -11.23 15.62 16.48
C TRP A 63 -12.47 16.14 17.21
N ILE A 64 -12.77 15.54 18.37
CA ILE A 64 -13.84 15.94 19.29
C ILE A 64 -13.22 16.46 20.58
N HIS A 65 -13.50 17.73 20.90
CA HIS A 65 -12.91 18.37 22.07
C HIS A 65 -13.52 17.86 23.41
N GLY A 66 -12.69 17.86 24.45
CA GLY A 66 -13.12 17.63 25.83
C GLY A 66 -13.83 18.85 26.45
N GLY A 67 -14.03 18.80 27.77
CA GLY A 67 -14.69 19.88 28.53
C GLY A 67 -15.91 19.43 29.36
N GLY A 68 -16.09 18.13 29.55
CA GLY A 68 -17.19 17.60 30.37
C GLY A 68 -18.57 17.87 29.78
N TRP A 69 -18.68 17.91 28.44
CA TRP A 69 -19.89 18.23 27.65
C TRP A 69 -20.51 19.61 27.89
N ARG A 70 -20.02 20.37 28.88
CA ARG A 70 -20.55 21.66 29.30
C ARG A 70 -19.62 22.84 28.98
N ASN A 71 -18.41 22.55 28.52
CA ASN A 71 -17.36 23.49 28.14
C ASN A 71 -16.56 22.93 26.94
N GLY A 72 -15.59 23.72 26.46
CA GLY A 72 -14.68 23.33 25.38
C GLY A 72 -15.01 24.06 24.07
N SER A 73 -14.13 23.91 23.08
CA SER A 73 -14.31 24.47 21.74
C SER A 73 -13.49 23.68 20.73
N LYS A 74 -13.99 23.62 19.48
CA LYS A 74 -13.26 23.14 18.30
C LYS A 74 -11.92 23.86 18.08
N ASP A 75 -11.76 25.07 18.63
CA ASP A 75 -10.53 25.86 18.45
C ASP A 75 -9.33 25.21 19.17
N ARG A 76 -9.57 24.26 20.09
CA ARG A 76 -8.54 23.49 20.78
C ARG A 76 -8.41 22.09 20.18
N CYS A 77 -7.59 21.99 19.13
CA CYS A 77 -7.24 20.73 18.49
C CYS A 77 -5.74 20.44 18.72
N PRO A 78 -5.38 19.50 19.61
CA PRO A 78 -3.98 19.17 19.92
C PRO A 78 -3.33 18.23 18.89
N VAL A 79 -4.09 17.78 17.89
CA VAL A 79 -3.64 16.81 16.87
C VAL A 79 -3.48 17.45 15.48
N THR A 80 -3.45 18.77 15.37
CA THR A 80 -3.26 19.45 14.07
C THR A 80 -1.92 19.13 13.43
N TRP A 81 -0.91 18.73 14.23
CA TRP A 81 0.39 18.27 13.73
C TRP A 81 0.30 17.02 12.85
N LEU A 82 -0.83 16.29 12.86
CA LEU A 82 -1.06 15.16 11.96
C LEU A 82 -1.05 15.58 10.47
N THR A 83 -1.23 16.87 10.16
CA THR A 83 -1.04 17.38 8.80
C THR A 83 0.40 17.20 8.31
N GLY A 84 1.39 17.22 9.21
CA GLY A 84 2.78 16.87 8.90
C GLY A 84 2.98 15.38 8.56
N HIS A 85 1.97 14.54 8.79
CA HIS A 85 1.95 13.11 8.47
C HIS A 85 0.96 12.76 7.35
N ASN A 86 0.54 13.78 6.57
CA ASN A 86 -0.40 13.67 5.45
C ASN A 86 -1.82 13.24 5.83
N TYR A 87 -2.30 13.67 7.01
CA TYR A 87 -3.71 13.55 7.39
C TYR A 87 -4.43 14.89 7.27
N ALA A 88 -5.63 14.90 6.71
CA ALA A 88 -6.57 15.98 6.93
C ALA A 88 -7.14 15.85 8.36
N VAL A 89 -7.29 16.99 9.05
CA VAL A 89 -7.88 17.02 10.40
C VAL A 89 -9.10 17.93 10.39
N ALA A 90 -10.23 17.42 10.87
CA ALA A 90 -11.46 18.19 11.08
C ALA A 90 -11.75 18.30 12.59
N SER A 91 -11.62 19.50 13.16
CA SER A 91 -11.98 19.76 14.55
C SER A 91 -13.42 20.24 14.64
N ILE A 92 -14.30 19.49 15.30
CA ILE A 92 -15.75 19.73 15.27
C ILE A 92 -16.25 20.31 16.60
N SER A 93 -17.27 21.16 16.53
CA SER A 93 -18.07 21.56 17.69
C SER A 93 -19.30 20.65 17.86
N TYR A 94 -19.89 20.65 19.06
CA TYR A 94 -21.17 20.00 19.37
C TYR A 94 -21.92 20.84 20.41
N ARG A 95 -23.25 20.68 20.53
CA ARG A 95 -24.04 21.42 21.52
C ARG A 95 -23.65 21.03 22.94
N LEU A 96 -23.28 22.02 23.74
CA LEU A 96 -22.96 21.83 25.14
C LEU A 96 -24.23 21.64 25.99
N THR A 97 -24.09 21.15 27.22
CA THR A 97 -25.22 20.81 28.10
C THR A 97 -26.07 22.01 28.55
N ASP A 98 -25.60 23.26 28.36
CA ASP A 98 -26.42 24.45 28.55
C ASP A 98 -27.36 24.72 27.36
N LYS A 99 -27.12 24.07 26.21
CA LYS A 99 -27.94 24.14 25.00
C LYS A 99 -28.85 22.93 24.84
N ALA A 100 -28.34 21.72 25.09
CA ALA A 100 -29.11 20.48 24.91
C ALA A 100 -28.57 19.34 25.78
N VAL A 101 -29.46 18.44 26.19
CA VAL A 101 -29.10 17.19 26.89
C VAL A 101 -28.89 16.05 25.88
N PHE A 102 -28.28 14.96 26.32
CA PHE A 102 -28.08 13.74 25.53
C PHE A 102 -29.42 13.21 24.98
N PRO A 103 -29.50 12.75 23.71
CA PRO A 103 -28.41 12.38 22.79
C PRO A 103 -27.91 13.49 21.84
N ALA A 104 -28.23 14.76 22.09
CA ALA A 104 -27.92 15.85 21.14
C ALA A 104 -26.43 15.91 20.73
N GLN A 105 -25.52 15.70 21.67
CA GLN A 105 -24.08 15.74 21.44
C GLN A 105 -23.61 14.69 20.43
N ILE A 106 -24.10 13.45 20.55
CA ILE A 106 -23.68 12.38 19.66
C ILE A 106 -24.32 12.51 18.28
N HIS A 107 -25.56 13.03 18.22
CA HIS A 107 -26.21 13.36 16.95
C HIS A 107 -25.44 14.45 16.20
N ASP A 108 -24.93 15.46 16.91
CA ASP A 108 -24.09 16.52 16.33
C ASP A 108 -22.78 15.94 15.75
N CYS A 109 -22.08 15.09 16.50
CA CYS A 109 -20.84 14.46 16.03
C CYS A 109 -21.05 13.56 14.80
N LYS A 110 -22.09 12.72 14.79
CA LYS A 110 -22.44 11.89 13.63
C LYS A 110 -22.86 12.74 12.43
N GLY A 111 -23.60 13.83 12.66
CA GLY A 111 -23.94 14.83 11.65
C GLY A 111 -22.70 15.45 10.99
N ALA A 112 -21.68 15.77 11.79
CA ALA A 112 -20.42 16.28 11.28
C ALA A 112 -19.68 15.26 10.39
N VAL A 113 -19.62 13.98 10.78
CA VAL A 113 -19.00 12.93 9.95
C VAL A 113 -19.71 12.77 8.60
N ARG A 114 -21.05 12.77 8.60
CA ARG A 114 -21.84 12.70 7.36
C ARG A 114 -21.59 13.92 6.46
N TRP A 115 -21.56 15.12 7.06
CA TRP A 115 -21.24 16.34 6.35
C TRP A 115 -19.83 16.30 5.73
N LEU A 116 -18.83 15.85 6.50
CA LEU A 116 -17.45 15.71 6.01
C LEU A 116 -17.35 14.72 4.84
N ARG A 117 -18.07 13.60 4.90
CA ARG A 117 -18.16 12.67 3.76
C ARG A 117 -18.80 13.28 2.53
N ALA A 118 -19.88 14.03 2.69
CA ALA A 118 -20.58 14.68 1.59
C ALA A 118 -19.72 15.74 0.87
N HIS A 119 -18.81 16.40 1.59
CA HIS A 119 -18.01 17.51 1.08
C HIS A 119 -16.53 17.15 0.85
N ALA A 120 -16.14 15.89 0.98
CA ALA A 120 -14.74 15.45 0.87
C ALA A 120 -14.04 15.91 -0.42
N LYS A 121 -14.74 15.78 -1.56
CA LYS A 121 -14.24 16.21 -2.87
C LYS A 121 -14.06 17.72 -2.99
N GLU A 122 -14.92 18.51 -2.34
CA GLU A 122 -14.86 19.98 -2.36
C GLU A 122 -13.59 20.48 -1.66
N TYR A 123 -13.24 19.85 -0.55
CA TYR A 123 -12.13 20.26 0.30
C TYR A 123 -10.83 19.50 0.02
N GLY A 124 -10.84 18.47 -0.82
CA GLY A 124 -9.66 17.78 -1.32
C GLY A 124 -9.04 16.78 -0.34
N TYR A 125 -9.86 16.07 0.44
CA TYR A 125 -9.44 14.96 1.30
C TYR A 125 -10.23 13.68 1.01
N SER A 126 -9.72 12.54 1.45
CA SER A 126 -10.39 11.24 1.36
C SER A 126 -11.22 10.99 2.61
N ALA A 127 -12.52 10.76 2.42
CA ALA A 127 -13.42 10.29 3.47
C ALA A 127 -13.83 8.81 3.30
N LYS A 128 -13.04 8.05 2.51
CA LYS A 128 -13.22 6.60 2.34
C LYS A 128 -13.00 5.86 3.67
N LYS A 129 -11.91 6.21 4.35
CA LYS A 129 -11.61 5.79 5.72
C LYS A 129 -11.50 7.02 6.61
N VAL A 130 -12.16 6.99 7.77
CA VAL A 130 -12.21 8.12 8.72
C VAL A 130 -11.86 7.62 10.12
N ALA A 131 -10.90 8.24 10.80
CA ALA A 131 -10.73 8.04 12.24
C ALA A 131 -11.47 9.12 13.02
N VAL A 132 -11.93 8.75 14.21
CA VAL A 132 -12.42 9.72 15.21
C VAL A 132 -11.51 9.67 16.43
N ALA A 133 -11.13 10.84 16.91
CA ALA A 133 -10.27 11.04 18.07
C ALA A 133 -10.89 12.06 19.02
N GLY A 134 -10.72 11.87 20.33
CA GLY A 134 -11.18 12.88 21.28
C GLY A 134 -10.61 12.70 22.68
N SER A 135 -10.73 13.75 23.50
CA SER A 135 -10.21 13.75 24.88
C SER A 135 -11.31 13.91 25.93
N SER A 136 -11.23 13.16 27.03
CA SER A 136 -12.20 13.23 28.13
C SER A 136 -13.65 13.07 27.63
N ALA A 137 -14.51 14.08 27.78
CA ALA A 137 -15.85 14.08 27.19
C ALA A 137 -15.88 13.85 25.67
N GLY A 138 -14.87 14.34 24.95
CA GLY A 138 -14.69 14.06 23.52
C GLY A 138 -14.22 12.64 23.24
N GLY A 139 -13.41 12.04 24.13
CA GLY A 139 -12.99 10.64 24.03
C GLY A 139 -14.17 9.68 24.24
N HIS A 140 -15.06 10.02 25.16
CA HIS A 140 -16.37 9.39 25.28
C HIS A 140 -17.19 9.49 23.99
N LEU A 141 -17.34 10.70 23.41
CA LEU A 141 -18.12 10.88 22.19
C LEU A 141 -17.48 10.19 20.97
N ALA A 142 -16.16 10.16 20.87
CA ALA A 142 -15.42 9.45 19.83
C ALA A 142 -15.68 7.94 19.92
N THR A 143 -15.56 7.38 21.12
CA THR A 143 -15.83 5.95 21.37
C THR A 143 -17.30 5.62 21.15
N LEU A 144 -18.22 6.45 21.62
CA LEU A 144 -19.65 6.27 21.40
C LEU A 144 -19.98 6.32 19.92
N LEU A 145 -19.41 7.27 19.16
CA LEU A 145 -19.64 7.40 17.72
C LEU A 145 -19.23 6.13 16.97
N GLY A 146 -18.03 5.61 17.27
CA GLY A 146 -17.52 4.43 16.57
C GLY A 146 -18.26 3.14 16.92
N THR A 147 -18.65 2.96 18.18
CA THR A 147 -19.34 1.75 18.69
C THR A 147 -20.87 1.76 18.49
N THR A 148 -21.43 2.82 17.90
CA THR A 148 -22.89 2.95 17.72
C THR A 148 -23.27 3.18 16.26
N SER A 149 -22.47 2.67 15.34
CA SER A 149 -22.69 2.84 13.89
C SER A 149 -24.00 2.21 13.40
N ASP A 150 -24.52 1.22 14.14
CA ASP A 150 -25.74 0.45 13.86
C ASP A 150 -26.88 0.71 14.86
N VAL A 151 -26.66 1.56 15.86
CA VAL A 151 -27.65 1.90 16.90
C VAL A 151 -28.53 3.06 16.42
N LYS A 152 -29.73 2.71 15.93
CA LYS A 152 -30.66 3.66 15.28
C LYS A 152 -31.03 4.86 16.17
N GLU A 153 -31.22 4.64 17.46
CA GLU A 153 -31.59 5.67 18.45
C GLU A 153 -30.52 6.76 18.57
N LEU A 154 -29.27 6.43 18.25
CA LEU A 154 -28.11 7.32 18.38
C LEU A 154 -27.65 7.91 17.05
N GLU A 155 -28.26 7.56 15.91
CA GLU A 155 -27.81 8.03 14.61
C GLU A 155 -28.11 9.51 14.37
N GLY A 156 -29.30 9.96 14.79
CA GLY A 156 -29.77 11.34 14.62
C GLY A 156 -29.88 11.77 13.15
N ASN A 157 -30.35 13.00 12.92
CA ASN A 157 -30.52 13.59 11.58
C ASN A 157 -29.91 15.00 11.45
N VAL A 158 -29.07 15.40 12.42
CA VAL A 158 -28.40 16.71 12.44
C VAL A 158 -27.57 16.89 11.18
N GLY A 159 -27.70 18.06 10.55
CA GLY A 159 -26.93 18.46 9.36
C GLY A 159 -27.37 17.81 8.05
N GLY A 160 -28.45 17.02 8.04
CA GLY A 160 -28.88 16.30 6.83
C GLY A 160 -27.86 15.23 6.40
N ASN A 161 -27.63 15.13 5.09
CA ASN A 161 -26.67 14.17 4.49
C ASN A 161 -26.92 12.71 4.90
N ALA A 162 -28.18 12.32 5.09
CA ALA A 162 -28.57 11.01 5.60
C ALA A 162 -28.20 9.84 4.65
N ASP A 163 -27.92 10.14 3.38
CA ASP A 163 -27.41 9.17 2.40
C ASP A 163 -25.93 8.82 2.64
N TYR A 164 -25.22 9.60 3.46
CA TYR A 164 -23.84 9.32 3.86
C TYR A 164 -23.82 8.64 5.22
N SER A 165 -22.95 7.63 5.36
CA SER A 165 -22.77 6.93 6.63
C SER A 165 -22.09 7.82 7.68
N SER A 166 -22.39 7.63 8.97
CA SER A 166 -21.63 8.20 10.10
C SER A 166 -20.59 7.24 10.68
N ARG A 167 -20.50 6.00 10.15
CA ARG A 167 -19.54 4.96 10.60
C ARG A 167 -18.10 5.42 10.44
N VAL A 168 -17.21 5.04 11.34
CA VAL A 168 -15.77 5.35 11.27
C VAL A 168 -14.95 4.05 11.25
N ASP A 169 -13.68 4.18 10.90
CA ASP A 169 -12.78 3.06 10.61
C ASP A 169 -11.68 2.88 11.67
N ALA A 170 -11.51 3.86 12.57
CA ALA A 170 -10.64 3.78 13.73
C ALA A 170 -11.10 4.72 14.85
N ILE A 171 -10.92 4.31 16.11
CA ILE A 171 -11.25 5.10 17.31
C ILE A 171 -9.96 5.40 18.08
N VAL A 172 -9.77 6.67 18.46
CA VAL A 172 -8.70 7.10 19.37
C VAL A 172 -9.30 7.77 20.60
N ASP A 173 -9.24 7.07 21.74
CA ASP A 173 -9.74 7.55 23.02
C ASP A 173 -8.60 8.09 23.91
N PHE A 174 -8.58 9.40 24.12
CA PHE A 174 -7.75 10.01 25.16
C PHE A 174 -8.58 10.12 26.46
N TYR A 175 -8.50 9.07 27.30
CA TYR A 175 -9.03 9.00 28.67
C TYR A 175 -10.53 9.36 28.81
N GLY A 176 -11.37 8.85 27.92
CA GLY A 176 -12.82 9.01 27.96
C GLY A 176 -13.51 8.06 28.96
N PRO A 177 -14.60 8.50 29.61
CA PRO A 177 -15.48 7.56 30.32
C PRO A 177 -16.31 6.75 29.32
N VAL A 178 -16.54 5.48 29.60
CA VAL A 178 -17.20 4.54 28.68
C VAL A 178 -18.35 3.74 29.31
N ASP A 179 -18.46 3.76 30.64
CA ASP A 179 -19.49 3.04 31.39
C ASP A 179 -19.94 3.88 32.58
N PHE A 180 -21.04 4.61 32.39
CA PHE A 180 -21.64 5.45 33.43
C PHE A 180 -22.29 4.65 34.55
N ILE A 181 -22.65 3.38 34.33
CA ILE A 181 -23.19 2.51 35.39
C ILE A 181 -22.07 2.13 36.36
N GLN A 182 -20.92 1.70 35.83
CA GLN A 182 -19.72 1.45 36.62
C GLN A 182 -19.24 2.73 37.30
N ARG A 183 -19.18 3.84 36.56
CA ARG A 183 -18.71 5.13 37.08
C ARG A 183 -19.59 5.68 38.20
N THR A 184 -20.90 5.44 38.16
CA THR A 184 -21.81 5.87 39.23
C THR A 184 -21.45 5.21 40.56
N LYS A 185 -21.00 3.95 40.53
CA LYS A 185 -20.56 3.24 41.74
C LYS A 185 -19.21 3.74 42.26
N SER A 186 -18.29 4.10 41.37
CA SER A 186 -16.92 4.49 41.74
C SER A 186 -16.72 6.00 41.94
N GLN A 187 -17.53 6.83 41.29
CA GLN A 187 -17.43 8.30 41.26
C GLN A 187 -18.84 8.95 41.19
N PRO A 188 -19.67 8.83 42.23
CA PRO A 188 -21.01 9.46 42.27
C PRO A 188 -20.94 10.98 42.11
N ASN A 189 -19.89 11.63 42.61
CA ASN A 189 -19.62 13.06 42.42
C ASN A 189 -19.41 13.49 40.96
N LYS A 190 -19.23 12.55 40.03
CA LYS A 190 -19.14 12.82 38.58
C LYS A 190 -20.44 12.50 37.84
N THR A 191 -21.42 11.86 38.49
CA THR A 191 -22.56 11.21 37.83
C THR A 191 -23.94 11.52 38.42
N THR A 192 -24.06 11.68 39.74
CA THR A 192 -25.35 11.83 40.43
C THR A 192 -25.47 13.18 41.15
N GLU A 193 -24.38 13.70 41.71
CA GLU A 193 -24.38 14.98 42.42
C GLU A 193 -24.81 16.15 41.51
N GLU A 194 -25.47 17.15 42.10
CA GLU A 194 -25.94 18.33 41.40
C GLU A 194 -24.78 19.07 40.71
N GLY A 195 -24.98 19.46 39.46
CA GLY A 195 -23.94 20.08 38.64
C GLY A 195 -22.80 19.15 38.21
N SER A 196 -22.87 17.84 38.48
CA SER A 196 -21.87 16.90 37.96
C SER A 196 -21.98 16.74 36.43
N PRO A 197 -20.86 16.53 35.71
CA PRO A 197 -20.86 16.55 34.24
C PRO A 197 -21.81 15.53 33.59
N VAL A 198 -21.85 14.28 34.09
CA VAL A 198 -22.72 13.26 33.52
C VAL A 198 -24.19 13.52 33.89
N ARG A 199 -24.48 14.05 35.09
CA ARG A 199 -25.85 14.48 35.44
C ARG A 199 -26.36 15.55 34.48
N LEU A 200 -25.53 16.54 34.16
CA LEU A 200 -25.88 17.61 33.20
C LEU A 200 -26.08 17.03 31.79
N LEU A 201 -25.22 16.10 31.36
CA LEU A 201 -25.34 15.41 30.08
C LEU A 201 -26.67 14.65 29.97
N LEU A 202 -27.03 13.86 30.98
CA LEU A 202 -28.25 13.03 30.98
C LEU A 202 -29.51 13.83 31.33
N GLY A 203 -29.39 15.10 31.75
CA GLY A 203 -30.49 15.91 32.27
C GLY A 203 -31.10 15.33 33.55
N GLY A 204 -30.31 14.68 34.39
CA GLY A 204 -30.72 14.00 35.62
C GLY A 204 -29.66 13.02 36.14
N PRO A 205 -29.77 12.59 37.41
CA PRO A 205 -28.77 11.71 38.03
C PRO A 205 -28.74 10.33 37.36
N ALA A 206 -27.53 9.80 37.14
CA ALA A 206 -27.32 8.59 36.34
C ALA A 206 -27.90 7.30 36.95
N ASP A 207 -28.01 7.23 38.28
CA ASP A 207 -28.65 6.13 39.02
C ASP A 207 -30.19 6.16 38.94
N GLU A 208 -30.79 7.31 38.66
CA GLU A 208 -32.23 7.41 38.35
C GLU A 208 -32.50 7.22 36.84
N LYS A 209 -31.59 7.64 35.98
CA LYS A 209 -31.68 7.52 34.51
C LYS A 209 -30.88 6.36 33.95
N VAL A 210 -31.00 5.18 34.56
CA VAL A 210 -30.18 3.98 34.26
C VAL A 210 -30.16 3.61 32.78
N GLU A 211 -31.32 3.55 32.12
CA GLU A 211 -31.40 3.17 30.70
C GLU A 211 -30.75 4.23 29.79
N LEU A 212 -30.91 5.51 30.10
CA LEU A 212 -30.25 6.59 29.36
C LEU A 212 -28.74 6.60 29.61
N ALA A 213 -28.32 6.32 30.85
CA ALA A 213 -26.90 6.20 31.20
C ALA A 213 -26.25 5.01 30.49
N ARG A 214 -26.95 3.88 30.36
CA ARG A 214 -26.54 2.72 29.57
C ARG A 214 -26.48 3.07 28.08
N LEU A 215 -27.50 3.71 27.54
CA LEU A 215 -27.53 4.14 26.14
C LEU A 215 -26.38 5.11 25.82
N ALA A 216 -26.02 5.99 26.75
CA ALA A 216 -24.89 6.90 26.61
C ALA A 216 -23.52 6.25 26.90
N SER A 217 -23.44 4.95 27.22
CA SER A 217 -22.19 4.30 27.62
C SER A 217 -21.64 3.41 26.49
N PRO A 218 -20.54 3.80 25.81
CA PRO A 218 -19.94 3.06 24.70
C PRO A 218 -19.71 1.57 24.97
N ALA A 219 -19.32 1.21 26.19
CA ALA A 219 -18.95 -0.16 26.54
C ALA A 219 -20.12 -1.17 26.51
N PHE A 220 -21.36 -0.71 26.34
CA PHE A 220 -22.54 -1.57 26.13
C PHE A 220 -22.91 -1.79 24.67
N HIS A 221 -22.27 -1.08 23.74
CA HIS A 221 -22.58 -1.14 22.32
C HIS A 221 -21.52 -1.87 21.50
N VAL A 222 -20.40 -2.25 22.13
CA VAL A 222 -19.28 -2.89 21.41
C VAL A 222 -19.72 -4.19 20.74
N THR A 223 -19.54 -4.26 19.43
CA THR A 223 -19.77 -5.45 18.61
C THR A 223 -18.54 -5.82 17.78
N LYS A 224 -18.49 -7.06 17.28
CA LYS A 224 -17.37 -7.55 16.45
C LYS A 224 -17.13 -6.73 15.17
N ASP A 225 -18.12 -5.97 14.72
CA ASP A 225 -18.08 -5.19 13.48
C ASP A 225 -17.61 -3.75 13.75
N ASP A 226 -17.25 -3.42 14.99
CA ASP A 226 -16.70 -2.11 15.36
C ASP A 226 -15.25 -1.92 14.92
N PRO A 227 -14.81 -0.67 14.68
CA PRO A 227 -13.44 -0.38 14.28
C PRO A 227 -12.43 -0.62 15.41
N PRO A 228 -11.15 -0.83 15.08
CA PRO A 228 -10.07 -0.94 16.06
C PRO A 228 -9.97 0.31 16.95
N VAL A 229 -9.53 0.10 18.19
CA VAL A 229 -9.49 1.12 19.25
C VAL A 229 -8.08 1.34 19.79
N LEU A 230 -7.61 2.58 19.79
CA LEU A 230 -6.40 3.01 20.49
C LEU A 230 -6.76 3.88 21.69
N ILE A 231 -6.28 3.51 22.87
CA ILE A 231 -6.56 4.23 24.12
C ILE A 231 -5.25 4.80 24.68
N PHE A 232 -5.29 6.05 25.13
CA PHE A 232 -4.24 6.65 25.96
C PHE A 232 -4.83 7.08 27.30
N HIS A 233 -4.23 6.64 28.40
CA HIS A 233 -4.74 6.95 29.74
C HIS A 233 -3.60 7.19 30.74
N GLY A 234 -3.66 8.29 31.51
CA GLY A 234 -2.63 8.61 32.50
C GLY A 234 -2.74 7.77 33.78
N SER A 235 -1.65 7.19 34.29
CA SER A 235 -1.69 6.30 35.47
C SER A 235 -2.18 6.98 36.76
N LYS A 236 -2.21 8.32 36.80
CA LYS A 236 -2.65 9.14 37.94
C LYS A 236 -3.93 9.94 37.67
N ASP A 237 -4.72 9.56 36.67
CA ASP A 237 -6.00 10.22 36.39
C ASP A 237 -7.02 9.97 37.51
N ASN A 238 -7.40 11.05 38.20
CA ASN A 238 -8.42 11.04 39.26
C ASN A 238 -9.76 11.62 38.80
N THR A 239 -9.84 12.10 37.56
CA THR A 239 -11.07 12.64 36.97
C THR A 239 -11.85 11.53 36.29
N VAL A 240 -11.22 10.78 35.38
CA VAL A 240 -11.74 9.55 34.80
C VAL A 240 -10.82 8.44 35.27
N LEU A 241 -11.33 7.50 36.07
CA LEU A 241 -10.48 6.44 36.61
C LEU A 241 -10.09 5.44 35.51
N MET A 242 -8.89 4.85 35.63
CA MET A 242 -8.36 3.81 34.74
C MET A 242 -9.35 2.66 34.48
N ALA A 243 -10.17 2.34 35.48
CA ALA A 243 -11.24 1.33 35.39
C ALA A 243 -12.19 1.52 34.19
N GLN A 244 -12.33 2.75 33.68
CA GLN A 244 -13.11 3.01 32.46
C GLN A 244 -12.39 2.50 31.21
N SER A 245 -11.09 2.76 31.05
CA SER A 245 -10.33 2.22 29.92
C SER A 245 -10.19 0.71 30.00
N GLU A 246 -9.98 0.15 31.20
CA GLU A 246 -10.00 -1.32 31.42
C GLU A 246 -11.35 -1.93 31.03
N ARG A 247 -12.46 -1.25 31.34
CA ARG A 247 -13.81 -1.67 30.94
C ARG A 247 -14.00 -1.68 29.43
N LEU A 248 -13.44 -0.72 28.69
CA LEU A 248 -13.45 -0.71 27.22
C LEU A 248 -12.60 -1.85 26.66
N VAL A 249 -11.39 -2.06 27.18
CA VAL A 249 -10.53 -3.19 26.78
C VAL A 249 -11.27 -4.52 26.95
N SER A 250 -11.95 -4.73 28.08
CA SER A 250 -12.76 -5.94 28.32
C SER A 250 -13.86 -6.10 27.26
N ALA A 251 -14.63 -5.04 27.00
CA ALA A 251 -15.71 -5.06 26.01
C ALA A 251 -15.20 -5.42 24.60
N CYS A 252 -14.12 -4.76 24.16
CA CYS A 252 -13.51 -5.03 22.85
C CYS A 252 -12.95 -6.45 22.77
N THR A 253 -12.26 -6.91 23.81
CA THR A 253 -11.71 -8.27 23.86
C THR A 253 -12.80 -9.33 23.78
N GLU A 254 -13.89 -9.16 24.53
CA GLU A 254 -15.06 -10.06 24.51
C GLU A 254 -15.74 -10.11 23.13
N ALA A 255 -15.80 -8.98 22.43
CA ALA A 255 -16.40 -8.87 21.10
C ALA A 255 -15.44 -9.26 19.95
N GLY A 256 -14.15 -9.45 20.22
CA GLY A 256 -13.13 -9.71 19.20
C GLY A 256 -12.67 -8.47 18.42
N VAL A 257 -12.87 -7.28 18.97
CA VAL A 257 -12.43 -6.00 18.38
C VAL A 257 -10.99 -5.71 18.80
N PRO A 258 -10.06 -5.41 17.86
CA PRO A 258 -8.70 -5.03 18.21
C PRO A 258 -8.67 -3.79 19.09
N VAL A 259 -7.96 -3.87 20.22
CA VAL A 259 -7.83 -2.76 21.16
C VAL A 259 -6.43 -2.69 21.73
N THR A 260 -5.86 -1.49 21.79
CA THR A 260 -4.55 -1.23 22.41
C THR A 260 -4.70 -0.16 23.49
N LEU A 261 -4.27 -0.46 24.71
CA LEU A 261 -4.25 0.50 25.83
C LEU A 261 -2.80 0.93 26.13
N ASN A 262 -2.53 2.22 25.96
CA ASN A 262 -1.29 2.86 26.37
C ASN A 262 -1.48 3.59 27.69
N VAL A 263 -0.98 3.00 28.77
CA VAL A 263 -0.93 3.63 30.08
C VAL A 263 0.28 4.57 30.14
N LEU A 264 0.03 5.86 30.36
CA LEU A 264 1.07 6.88 30.43
C LEU A 264 1.48 7.12 31.88
N GLU A 265 2.61 6.55 32.26
CA GLU A 265 3.08 6.56 33.64
C GLU A 265 3.31 7.99 34.16
N GLY A 266 2.77 8.26 35.35
CA GLY A 266 2.91 9.54 36.04
C GLY A 266 1.99 10.67 35.56
N LEU A 267 1.28 10.52 34.42
CA LEU A 267 0.36 11.53 33.91
C LEU A 267 -1.03 11.47 34.57
N GLY A 268 -1.65 12.64 34.72
CA GLY A 268 -3.02 12.81 35.22
C GLY A 268 -4.06 12.97 34.11
N HIS A 269 -5.14 13.73 34.38
CA HIS A 269 -6.21 13.99 33.40
C HIS A 269 -5.78 15.05 32.36
N GLY A 270 -5.19 14.59 31.27
CA GLY A 270 -4.71 15.43 30.16
C GLY A 270 -3.32 16.03 30.35
N GLY A 271 -2.93 16.88 29.40
CA GLY A 271 -1.59 17.47 29.31
C GLY A 271 -0.90 17.15 27.98
N ASN A 272 0.19 17.85 27.68
CA ASN A 272 0.91 17.72 26.41
C ASN A 272 1.51 16.33 26.19
N GLY A 273 1.89 15.62 27.26
CA GLY A 273 2.49 14.29 27.17
C GLY A 273 1.63 13.25 26.45
N PHE A 274 0.33 13.48 26.28
CA PHE A 274 -0.55 12.62 25.48
C PHE A 274 -0.36 12.78 23.96
N PHE A 275 0.20 13.90 23.50
CA PHE A 275 0.23 14.29 22.09
C PHE A 275 1.64 14.51 21.55
N GLU A 276 2.67 14.16 22.32
CA GLU A 276 4.08 14.43 22.01
C GLU A 276 4.91 13.15 22.16
N GLY A 277 6.11 13.15 21.56
CA GLY A 277 7.10 12.08 21.70
C GLY A 277 6.58 10.70 21.25
N GLU A 278 6.82 9.68 22.05
CA GLU A 278 6.45 8.29 21.74
C GLU A 278 4.94 8.12 21.51
N ASN A 279 4.10 8.94 22.16
CA ASN A 279 2.64 8.84 22.01
C ASN A 279 2.16 9.37 20.67
N GLN A 280 2.83 10.40 20.14
CA GLN A 280 2.65 10.85 18.76
C GLN A 280 3.03 9.74 17.78
N THR A 281 4.17 9.06 18.00
CA THR A 281 4.59 7.92 17.17
C THR A 281 3.57 6.79 17.18
N LYS A 282 3.07 6.39 18.36
CA LYS A 282 2.05 5.35 18.52
C LYS A 282 0.74 5.71 17.82
N LEU A 283 0.31 6.98 17.94
CA LEU A 283 -0.87 7.47 17.26
C LEU A 283 -0.72 7.41 15.74
N VAL A 284 0.40 7.90 15.20
CA VAL A 284 0.66 7.86 13.76
C VAL A 284 0.71 6.43 13.24
N ALA A 285 1.38 5.52 13.94
CA ALA A 285 1.45 4.12 13.54
C ALA A 285 0.06 3.47 13.44
N PHE A 286 -0.78 3.69 14.44
CA PHE A 286 -2.17 3.20 14.45
C PHE A 286 -3.02 3.81 13.32
N LEU A 287 -2.90 5.12 13.09
CA LEU A 287 -3.62 5.77 12.00
C LEU A 287 -3.11 5.27 10.63
N ASP A 288 -1.80 5.06 10.47
CA ASP A 288 -1.20 4.57 9.23
C ASP A 288 -1.69 3.16 8.92
N GLU A 289 -1.74 2.28 9.93
CA GLU A 289 -2.25 0.91 9.79
C GLU A 289 -3.72 0.88 9.33
N HIS A 290 -4.56 1.78 9.86
CA HIS A 290 -6.00 1.67 9.69
C HIS A 290 -6.59 2.60 8.64
N LEU A 291 -6.05 3.82 8.45
CA LEU A 291 -6.62 4.83 7.56
C LEU A 291 -5.89 4.97 6.23
N LYS A 292 -4.57 4.81 6.20
CA LYS A 292 -3.89 4.73 4.90
C LYS A 292 -4.33 3.40 4.30
N GLU A 293 -4.74 3.41 3.04
CA GLU A 293 -5.24 2.21 2.35
C GLU A 293 -4.10 1.20 2.12
N ASN A 294 -3.25 0.85 3.11
CA ASN A 294 -1.90 0.34 2.83
C ASN A 294 -1.37 1.01 1.56
N ALA A 295 -1.45 2.36 1.52
CA ALA A 295 -0.87 3.10 0.42
C ALA A 295 0.50 2.49 0.27
N ALA A 296 0.68 1.81 -0.85
CA ALA A 296 1.74 0.87 -1.08
C ALA A 296 3.02 1.46 -0.52
N THR A 297 3.44 1.09 0.70
CA THR A 297 4.74 1.58 1.15
C THR A 297 5.67 0.89 0.19
N GLY A 298 6.31 1.70 -0.67
CA GLY A 298 7.37 1.20 -1.52
C GLY A 298 8.33 0.40 -0.66
N LEU A 299 9.04 -0.53 -1.28
CA LEU A 299 10.05 -1.33 -0.60
C LEU A 299 10.95 -0.41 0.25
N PRO A 300 11.28 -0.73 1.51
CA PRO A 300 12.08 0.16 2.34
C PRO A 300 13.42 0.46 1.67
N ARG A 301 13.91 1.71 1.74
CA ARG A 301 15.21 2.10 1.18
C ARG A 301 16.31 1.90 2.22
N SER A 302 17.51 1.50 1.78
CA SER A 302 18.72 1.38 2.60
C SER A 302 19.95 1.79 1.79
N THR A 303 21.06 2.12 2.45
CA THR A 303 22.34 2.25 1.74
C THR A 303 22.80 0.87 1.22
N PRO A 304 23.52 0.81 0.07
CA PRO A 304 24.17 -0.39 -0.43
C PRO A 304 25.02 -1.11 0.62
N GLU A 305 25.86 -0.36 1.32
CA GLU A 305 26.84 -0.92 2.27
C GLU A 305 26.15 -1.61 3.44
N ALA A 306 25.07 -1.02 3.97
CA ALA A 306 24.27 -1.62 5.03
C ALA A 306 23.65 -2.97 4.62
N GLN A 307 23.43 -3.17 3.32
CA GLN A 307 22.93 -4.42 2.75
C GLN A 307 24.05 -5.24 2.08
N GLY A 308 25.32 -4.98 2.42
CA GLY A 308 26.46 -5.82 2.05
C GLY A 308 26.90 -5.73 0.58
N ILE A 309 26.59 -4.65 -0.14
CA ILE A 309 27.07 -4.42 -1.51
C ILE A 309 27.68 -3.02 -1.63
N SER A 310 28.78 -2.88 -2.36
CA SER A 310 29.45 -1.58 -2.51
C SER A 310 28.67 -0.64 -3.45
N SER A 311 28.45 0.60 -3.03
CA SER A 311 27.93 1.66 -3.89
C SER A 311 28.78 1.88 -5.15
N GLU A 312 30.10 1.66 -5.08
CA GLU A 312 31.01 1.76 -6.22
C GLU A 312 30.78 0.65 -7.25
N SER A 313 30.48 -0.57 -6.81
CA SER A 313 30.15 -1.69 -7.72
C SER A 313 28.82 -1.47 -8.42
N ILE A 314 27.83 -0.94 -7.71
CA ILE A 314 26.55 -0.54 -8.31
C ILE A 314 26.77 0.58 -9.32
N ARG A 315 27.58 1.60 -8.98
CA ARG A 315 27.93 2.67 -9.90
C ARG A 315 28.58 2.14 -11.18
N ALA A 316 29.55 1.23 -11.04
CA ALA A 316 30.22 0.59 -12.17
C ALA A 316 29.24 -0.20 -13.06
N PHE A 317 28.27 -0.91 -12.47
CA PHE A 317 27.21 -1.56 -13.22
C PHE A 317 26.38 -0.54 -14.02
N VAL A 318 25.92 0.54 -13.38
CA VAL A 318 25.09 1.56 -14.04
C VAL A 318 25.84 2.25 -15.18
N GLU A 319 27.11 2.59 -14.99
CA GLU A 319 27.98 3.14 -16.04
C GLU A 319 28.16 2.16 -17.20
N ALA A 320 28.39 0.89 -16.90
CA ALA A 320 28.56 -0.14 -17.93
C ALA A 320 27.24 -0.42 -18.67
N ALA A 321 26.10 -0.43 -17.98
CA ALA A 321 24.78 -0.56 -18.58
C ALA A 321 24.46 0.63 -19.50
N ASP A 322 24.68 1.86 -19.03
CA ASP A 322 24.52 3.06 -19.83
C ASP A 322 25.40 3.01 -21.09
N ALA A 323 26.65 2.55 -20.97
CA ALA A 323 27.59 2.49 -22.09
C ALA A 323 27.29 1.38 -23.11
N ASN A 324 26.79 0.22 -22.67
CA ASN A 324 26.76 -1.01 -23.48
C ASN A 324 25.36 -1.51 -23.85
N VAL A 325 24.30 -0.99 -23.24
CA VAL A 325 22.91 -1.28 -23.61
C VAL A 325 22.41 -0.19 -24.56
N ASN A 326 21.68 -0.57 -25.62
CA ASN A 326 21.23 0.38 -26.64
C ASN A 326 20.46 1.58 -26.05
N SER A 327 19.53 1.32 -25.13
CA SER A 327 18.82 2.35 -24.39
C SER A 327 18.28 1.77 -23.08
N MET A 328 18.80 2.22 -21.95
CA MET A 328 18.25 1.89 -20.63
C MET A 328 17.07 2.82 -20.33
N HIS A 329 16.05 2.33 -19.64
CA HIS A 329 14.90 3.12 -19.18
C HIS A 329 14.88 3.21 -17.66
N SER A 330 15.03 2.09 -16.95
CA SER A 330 15.09 2.09 -15.49
C SER A 330 15.88 0.90 -14.93
N PHE A 331 16.32 1.06 -13.69
CA PHE A 331 17.02 0.04 -12.90
C PHE A 331 16.59 0.14 -11.45
N MET A 332 16.34 -1.00 -10.81
CA MET A 332 16.17 -1.10 -9.36
C MET A 332 16.82 -2.37 -8.85
N LEU A 333 17.65 -2.23 -7.81
CA LEU A 333 18.25 -3.33 -7.07
C LEU A 333 17.67 -3.38 -5.65
N VAL A 334 17.08 -4.52 -5.33
CA VAL A 334 16.56 -4.85 -4.00
C VAL A 334 17.47 -5.91 -3.39
N ARG A 335 17.84 -5.74 -2.13
CA ARG A 335 18.60 -6.73 -1.37
C ARG A 335 18.13 -6.78 0.08
N HIS A 336 17.96 -7.99 0.61
CA HIS A 336 17.40 -8.22 1.95
C HIS A 336 16.08 -7.46 2.18
N GLY A 337 15.22 -7.41 1.15
CA GLY A 337 13.96 -6.69 1.17
C GLY A 337 14.06 -5.16 1.07
N HIS A 338 15.25 -4.59 0.92
CA HIS A 338 15.46 -3.14 0.82
C HIS A 338 15.91 -2.70 -0.57
N VAL A 339 15.38 -1.59 -1.09
CA VAL A 339 15.91 -0.92 -2.27
C VAL A 339 17.25 -0.28 -1.89
N VAL A 340 18.33 -0.71 -2.55
CA VAL A 340 19.68 -0.19 -2.31
C VAL A 340 20.16 0.75 -3.41
N ALA A 341 19.57 0.65 -4.59
CA ALA A 341 19.78 1.58 -5.68
C ALA A 341 18.59 1.56 -6.65
N GLU A 342 18.23 2.72 -7.15
CA GLU A 342 17.17 2.89 -8.15
C GLU A 342 17.48 4.11 -9.03
N GLY A 343 17.22 3.99 -10.33
CA GLY A 343 17.52 5.04 -11.31
C GLY A 343 16.64 4.96 -12.54
N TRP A 344 16.33 6.12 -13.10
CA TRP A 344 15.53 6.28 -14.31
C TRP A 344 16.27 7.16 -15.30
N TRP A 345 16.39 6.68 -16.52
CA TRP A 345 16.95 7.46 -17.62
C TRP A 345 15.85 8.41 -18.11
N SER A 346 16.01 9.73 -17.91
CA SER A 346 14.99 10.70 -18.34
C SER A 346 14.75 10.62 -19.85
N PRO A 347 13.50 10.72 -20.33
CA PRO A 347 12.30 11.16 -19.61
C PRO A 347 11.49 10.06 -18.90
N GLU A 348 12.06 8.86 -18.72
CA GLU A 348 11.45 7.85 -17.85
C GLU A 348 11.48 8.29 -16.38
N ALA A 349 10.55 7.79 -15.57
CA ALA A 349 10.33 8.23 -14.20
C ALA A 349 9.75 7.11 -13.32
N ALA A 350 9.86 7.26 -12.01
CA ALA A 350 9.45 6.25 -11.02
C ALA A 350 7.95 5.90 -11.08
N ASP A 351 7.12 6.87 -11.41
CA ASP A 351 5.66 6.74 -11.52
C ASP A 351 5.19 6.27 -12.90
N LYS A 352 6.10 6.18 -13.88
CA LYS A 352 5.76 5.85 -15.27
C LYS A 352 5.73 4.33 -15.49
N PRO A 353 4.58 3.75 -15.89
CA PRO A 353 4.52 2.33 -16.22
C PRO A 353 5.23 2.03 -17.54
N HIS A 354 5.84 0.85 -17.62
CA HIS A 354 6.42 0.30 -18.84
C HIS A 354 5.63 -0.91 -19.30
N ILE A 355 5.49 -1.08 -20.61
CA ILE A 355 5.05 -2.36 -21.16
C ILE A 355 6.07 -3.44 -20.80
N LEU A 356 5.60 -4.53 -20.21
CA LEU A 356 6.45 -5.62 -19.75
C LEU A 356 6.79 -6.62 -20.87
N TRP A 357 6.11 -6.55 -22.01
CA TRP A 357 6.18 -7.58 -23.05
C TRP A 357 6.04 -8.98 -22.44
N SER A 358 6.90 -9.94 -22.80
CA SER A 358 6.82 -11.31 -22.29
C SER A 358 6.97 -11.47 -20.77
N LEU A 359 7.43 -10.47 -20.02
CA LEU A 359 7.49 -10.59 -18.55
C LEU A 359 6.08 -10.73 -17.95
N SER A 360 5.04 -10.26 -18.67
CA SER A 360 3.62 -10.53 -18.35
C SER A 360 3.29 -12.01 -18.15
N LYS A 361 4.03 -12.94 -18.79
CA LYS A 361 3.79 -14.37 -18.67
C LYS A 361 3.99 -14.87 -17.24
N SER A 362 4.98 -14.37 -16.51
CA SER A 362 5.22 -14.77 -15.12
C SER A 362 4.06 -14.39 -14.19
N PHE A 363 3.36 -13.29 -14.48
CA PHE A 363 2.12 -12.92 -13.78
C PHE A 363 0.95 -13.84 -14.16
N THR A 364 0.82 -14.22 -15.44
CA THR A 364 -0.20 -15.19 -15.89
C THR A 364 0.02 -16.57 -15.24
N SER A 365 1.27 -17.05 -15.18
CA SER A 365 1.65 -18.27 -14.45
C SER A 365 1.25 -18.18 -12.97
N THR A 366 1.44 -17.02 -12.34
CA THR A 366 0.99 -16.79 -10.96
C THR A 366 -0.53 -16.92 -10.82
N ALA A 367 -1.31 -16.38 -11.77
CA ALA A 367 -2.76 -16.54 -11.78
C ALA A 367 -3.18 -18.02 -11.90
N VAL A 368 -2.52 -18.79 -12.77
CA VAL A 368 -2.74 -20.24 -12.88
C VAL A 368 -2.45 -20.93 -11.54
N GLY A 369 -1.33 -20.59 -10.88
CA GLY A 369 -0.97 -21.14 -9.58
C GLY A 369 -1.99 -20.87 -8.48
N LEU A 370 -2.52 -19.65 -8.43
CA LEU A 370 -3.59 -19.28 -7.50
C LEU A 370 -4.88 -20.06 -7.81
N ALA A 371 -5.25 -20.19 -9.08
CA ALA A 371 -6.44 -20.95 -9.46
C ALA A 371 -6.30 -22.46 -9.16
N VAL A 372 -5.09 -23.02 -9.25
CA VAL A 372 -4.79 -24.38 -8.78
C VAL A 372 -4.94 -24.49 -7.27
N ALA A 373 -4.41 -23.53 -6.51
CA ALA A 373 -4.53 -23.49 -5.05
C ALA A 373 -5.98 -23.36 -4.57
N GLU A 374 -6.80 -22.63 -5.31
CA GLU A 374 -8.24 -22.49 -5.09
C GLU A 374 -9.05 -23.71 -5.57
N GLY A 375 -8.40 -24.74 -6.15
CA GLY A 375 -9.06 -25.94 -6.65
C GLY A 375 -9.90 -25.74 -7.92
N LYS A 376 -9.72 -24.62 -8.62
CA LYS A 376 -10.48 -24.28 -9.84
C LYS A 376 -10.00 -25.01 -11.09
N LEU A 377 -8.73 -25.43 -11.12
CA LEU A 377 -8.14 -26.22 -12.19
C LEU A 377 -7.00 -27.09 -11.67
N ASN A 378 -6.60 -28.12 -12.42
CA ASN A 378 -5.38 -28.88 -12.18
C ASN A 378 -4.39 -28.71 -13.35
N ILE A 379 -3.08 -28.65 -13.06
CA ILE A 379 -2.07 -28.52 -14.11
C ILE A 379 -2.02 -29.72 -15.08
N ASP A 380 -2.57 -30.87 -14.69
CA ASP A 380 -2.70 -32.05 -15.55
C ASP A 380 -4.05 -32.16 -16.28
N ASP A 381 -4.96 -31.20 -16.08
CA ASP A 381 -6.19 -31.12 -16.86
C ASP A 381 -5.87 -30.96 -18.35
N LYS A 382 -6.67 -31.62 -19.20
CA LYS A 382 -6.59 -31.45 -20.66
C LYS A 382 -7.07 -30.07 -21.06
N VAL A 383 -6.38 -29.42 -21.99
CA VAL A 383 -6.76 -28.07 -22.47
C VAL A 383 -8.16 -28.08 -23.08
N LEU A 384 -8.51 -29.14 -23.84
CA LEU A 384 -9.84 -29.29 -24.44
C LEU A 384 -10.99 -29.38 -23.43
N LYS A 385 -10.71 -29.70 -22.16
CA LYS A 385 -11.72 -29.70 -21.08
C LYS A 385 -12.36 -28.32 -20.90
N PHE A 386 -11.60 -27.25 -21.14
CA PHE A 386 -12.04 -25.87 -20.87
C PHE A 386 -12.75 -25.21 -22.05
N PHE A 387 -12.49 -25.70 -23.28
CA PHE A 387 -13.06 -25.15 -24.51
C PHE A 387 -13.55 -26.26 -25.44
N PRO A 388 -14.49 -27.13 -25.02
CA PRO A 388 -15.04 -28.15 -25.90
C PRO A 388 -15.72 -27.56 -27.14
N GLU A 389 -16.26 -26.34 -27.04
CA GLU A 389 -16.88 -25.60 -28.13
C GLU A 389 -15.90 -25.10 -29.20
N ASP A 390 -14.63 -24.93 -28.84
CA ASP A 390 -13.58 -24.45 -29.73
C ASP A 390 -12.74 -25.60 -30.33
N ALA A 391 -13.02 -26.84 -29.90
CA ALA A 391 -12.27 -28.01 -30.35
C ALA A 391 -12.58 -28.33 -31.82
N PRO A 392 -11.57 -28.64 -32.66
CA PRO A 392 -11.82 -29.12 -34.01
C PRO A 392 -12.53 -30.47 -33.99
N GLU A 393 -13.42 -30.72 -34.97
CA GLU A 393 -14.22 -31.97 -35.07
C GLU A 393 -13.35 -33.23 -34.98
N ASN A 394 -12.14 -33.20 -35.56
CA ASN A 394 -11.18 -34.30 -35.58
C ASN A 394 -9.87 -33.90 -34.89
N ALA A 395 -9.94 -33.57 -33.60
CA ALA A 395 -8.76 -33.26 -32.79
C ALA A 395 -7.72 -34.40 -32.83
N SER A 396 -6.47 -34.08 -33.13
CA SER A 396 -5.37 -35.05 -33.16
C SER A 396 -5.11 -35.66 -31.79
N GLU A 397 -4.50 -36.85 -31.73
CA GLU A 397 -4.12 -37.48 -30.46
C GLU A 397 -3.22 -36.57 -29.61
N HIS A 398 -2.35 -35.79 -30.25
CA HIS A 398 -1.50 -34.81 -29.57
C HIS A 398 -2.32 -33.68 -28.95
N LEU A 399 -3.27 -33.09 -29.67
CA LEU A 399 -4.13 -32.03 -29.13
C LEU A 399 -4.97 -32.54 -27.95
N GLN A 400 -5.56 -33.73 -28.09
CA GLN A 400 -6.32 -34.38 -27.01
C GLN A 400 -5.46 -34.65 -25.76
N ALA A 401 -4.16 -34.88 -25.96
CA ALA A 401 -3.22 -35.14 -24.88
C ALA A 401 -2.71 -33.87 -24.18
N MET A 402 -2.83 -32.69 -24.78
CA MET A 402 -2.26 -31.43 -24.27
C MET A 402 -2.86 -31.04 -22.92
N ARG A 403 -2.00 -30.75 -21.95
CA ARG A 403 -2.35 -30.34 -20.59
C ARG A 403 -2.01 -28.88 -20.33
N VAL A 404 -2.60 -28.32 -19.26
CA VAL A 404 -2.25 -26.97 -18.78
C VAL A 404 -0.74 -26.83 -18.51
N ARG A 405 -0.08 -27.85 -17.94
CA ARG A 405 1.37 -27.84 -17.73
C ARG A 405 2.19 -27.75 -19.02
N ASP A 406 1.67 -28.27 -20.13
CA ASP A 406 2.37 -28.21 -21.42
C ASP A 406 2.30 -26.77 -21.99
N LEU A 407 1.26 -26.00 -21.63
CA LEU A 407 1.17 -24.55 -21.88
C LEU A 407 2.17 -23.76 -21.02
N LEU A 408 2.22 -24.05 -19.70
CA LEU A 408 3.12 -23.36 -18.74
C LEU A 408 4.60 -23.52 -19.10
N THR A 409 4.98 -24.67 -19.64
CA THR A 409 6.35 -25.03 -20.01
C THR A 409 6.73 -24.69 -21.45
N MET A 410 5.84 -24.07 -22.23
CA MET A 410 6.07 -23.79 -23.66
C MET A 410 6.39 -25.06 -24.47
N SER A 411 5.74 -26.18 -24.13
CA SER A 411 6.00 -27.48 -24.74
C SER A 411 4.76 -28.07 -25.43
N THR A 412 3.91 -27.19 -25.97
CA THR A 412 2.60 -27.54 -26.53
C THR A 412 2.63 -28.48 -27.74
N GLY A 413 3.78 -28.62 -28.40
CA GLY A 413 3.94 -29.48 -29.59
C GLY A 413 3.56 -28.84 -30.92
N HIS A 414 3.08 -27.59 -30.94
CA HIS A 414 2.93 -26.81 -32.17
C HIS A 414 4.30 -26.55 -32.81
N ASP A 415 4.45 -26.82 -34.10
CA ASP A 415 5.57 -26.38 -34.93
C ASP A 415 5.09 -26.30 -36.39
N PRO A 416 4.94 -25.09 -36.97
CA PRO A 416 5.26 -23.78 -36.39
C PRO A 416 4.27 -23.33 -35.29
N ILE A 417 4.64 -22.29 -34.52
CA ILE A 417 3.74 -21.67 -33.53
C ILE A 417 2.49 -21.08 -34.18
N PRO A 418 1.33 -21.07 -33.50
CA PRO A 418 0.12 -20.47 -34.02
C PRO A 418 0.27 -18.97 -34.30
N ARG A 419 -0.39 -18.50 -35.37
CA ARG A 419 -0.50 -17.07 -35.70
C ARG A 419 -1.92 -16.61 -35.43
N LEU A 420 -2.04 -15.67 -34.50
CA LEU A 420 -3.32 -15.07 -34.10
C LEU A 420 -3.43 -13.66 -34.70
N THR A 421 -4.60 -13.33 -35.23
CA THR A 421 -4.94 -12.02 -35.79
C THR A 421 -6.15 -11.41 -35.07
N GLN A 422 -6.42 -10.12 -35.27
CA GLN A 422 -7.52 -9.42 -34.58
C GLN A 422 -8.92 -9.95 -35.00
N ASP A 423 -9.02 -10.61 -36.16
CA ASP A 423 -10.29 -11.15 -36.66
C ASP A 423 -10.57 -12.58 -36.17
N ASP A 424 -9.60 -13.22 -35.50
CA ASP A 424 -9.72 -14.59 -35.03
C ASP A 424 -10.42 -14.67 -33.66
N VAL A 425 -11.14 -15.78 -33.42
CA VAL A 425 -11.36 -16.28 -32.06
C VAL A 425 -10.11 -17.04 -31.66
N TRP A 426 -9.31 -16.47 -30.75
CA TRP A 426 -7.94 -16.93 -30.51
C TRP A 426 -7.86 -18.34 -29.92
N THR A 427 -8.83 -18.73 -29.08
CA THR A 427 -8.92 -20.09 -28.53
C THR A 427 -9.18 -21.11 -29.63
N THR A 428 -10.19 -20.88 -30.48
CA THR A 428 -10.49 -21.71 -31.65
C THR A 428 -9.28 -21.80 -32.59
N LYS A 429 -8.65 -20.66 -32.89
CA LYS A 429 -7.49 -20.61 -33.79
C LYS A 429 -6.29 -21.38 -33.25
N PHE A 430 -6.01 -21.26 -31.95
CA PHE A 430 -4.94 -22.02 -31.29
C PHE A 430 -5.22 -23.53 -31.34
N LEU A 431 -6.45 -23.95 -31.01
CA LEU A 431 -6.82 -25.37 -30.95
C LEU A 431 -6.94 -26.01 -32.34
N ALA A 432 -7.24 -25.24 -33.38
CA ALA A 432 -7.31 -25.73 -34.75
C ALA A 432 -5.93 -25.88 -35.42
N ASP A 433 -4.89 -25.21 -34.91
CA ASP A 433 -3.56 -25.28 -35.51
C ASP A 433 -2.89 -26.66 -35.26
N PRO A 434 -2.11 -27.20 -36.23
CA PRO A 434 -1.53 -28.53 -36.09
C PRO A 434 -0.56 -28.68 -34.91
N VAL A 435 -0.79 -29.72 -34.09
CA VAL A 435 0.10 -30.12 -32.99
C VAL A 435 1.03 -31.25 -33.46
N SER A 436 2.13 -30.86 -34.12
CA SER A 436 3.08 -31.75 -34.81
C SER A 436 3.82 -32.71 -33.87
N HIS A 437 4.11 -32.28 -32.64
CA HIS A 437 4.86 -33.05 -31.65
C HIS A 437 4.00 -33.40 -30.43
N LYS A 438 4.42 -34.43 -29.70
CA LYS A 438 3.77 -34.80 -28.43
C LYS A 438 3.90 -33.65 -27.41
N PRO A 439 2.80 -33.14 -26.83
CA PRO A 439 2.90 -32.14 -25.78
C PRO A 439 3.80 -32.61 -24.62
N GLY A 440 4.62 -31.70 -24.10
CA GLY A 440 5.64 -32.00 -23.09
C GLY A 440 6.99 -32.47 -23.66
N SER A 441 7.12 -32.79 -24.95
CA SER A 441 8.35 -33.39 -25.49
C SER A 441 9.40 -32.38 -25.96
N THR A 442 8.98 -31.20 -26.40
CA THR A 442 9.85 -30.25 -27.10
C THR A 442 9.49 -28.83 -26.70
N PHE A 443 10.48 -28.07 -26.21
CA PHE A 443 10.33 -26.66 -25.93
C PHE A 443 10.30 -25.84 -27.22
N LEU A 444 9.24 -25.05 -27.39
CA LEU A 444 9.16 -24.00 -28.40
C LEU A 444 8.42 -22.80 -27.80
N TYR A 445 9.12 -21.68 -27.68
CA TYR A 445 8.59 -20.49 -27.02
C TYR A 445 7.31 -19.98 -27.73
N ASN A 446 6.16 -20.08 -27.05
CA ASN A 446 4.84 -19.98 -27.67
C ASN A 446 3.93 -18.98 -26.90
N THR A 447 3.89 -17.73 -27.33
CA THR A 447 3.02 -16.69 -26.73
C THR A 447 1.52 -17.03 -26.79
N PRO A 448 0.96 -17.57 -27.90
CA PRO A 448 -0.41 -18.10 -27.92
C PRO A 448 -0.71 -19.14 -26.82
N ALA A 449 0.26 -19.95 -26.41
CA ALA A 449 0.07 -20.89 -25.30
C ALA A 449 -0.13 -20.18 -23.95
N THR A 450 0.46 -18.99 -23.75
CA THR A 450 0.15 -18.15 -22.58
C THR A 450 -1.25 -17.57 -22.65
N TYR A 451 -1.70 -17.15 -23.84
CA TYR A 451 -3.06 -16.67 -24.00
C TYR A 451 -4.08 -17.74 -23.58
N MET A 452 -3.86 -19.00 -23.95
CA MET A 452 -4.71 -20.10 -23.48
C MET A 452 -4.75 -20.23 -21.96
N GLN A 453 -3.64 -19.97 -21.25
CA GLN A 453 -3.63 -19.95 -19.78
C GLN A 453 -4.51 -18.83 -19.23
N SER A 454 -4.43 -17.63 -19.81
CA SER A 454 -5.29 -16.50 -19.44
C SER A 454 -6.77 -16.82 -19.67
N ALA A 455 -7.08 -17.40 -20.84
CA ALA A 455 -8.44 -17.81 -21.18
C ALA A 455 -8.96 -18.90 -20.22
N ILE A 456 -8.12 -19.87 -19.83
CA ILE A 456 -8.51 -20.92 -18.87
C ILE A 456 -8.82 -20.31 -17.51
N VAL A 457 -7.95 -19.41 -17.00
CA VAL A 457 -8.20 -18.71 -15.73
C VAL A 457 -9.55 -18.00 -15.79
N GLN A 458 -9.79 -17.21 -16.84
CA GLN A 458 -11.06 -16.51 -16.99
C GLN A 458 -12.27 -17.44 -17.13
N LYS A 459 -12.12 -18.57 -17.81
CA LYS A 459 -13.18 -19.59 -17.94
C LYS A 459 -13.59 -20.18 -16.58
N VAL A 460 -12.61 -20.42 -15.69
CA VAL A 460 -12.88 -21.07 -14.39
C VAL A 460 -13.17 -20.09 -13.25
N THR A 461 -12.83 -18.81 -13.40
CA THR A 461 -13.08 -17.76 -12.39
C THR A 461 -14.27 -16.87 -12.74
N GLY A 462 -14.54 -16.67 -14.04
CA GLY A 462 -15.45 -15.62 -14.52
C GLY A 462 -14.83 -14.21 -14.54
N GLU A 463 -13.55 -14.09 -14.20
CA GLU A 463 -12.81 -12.82 -14.06
C GLU A 463 -11.66 -12.77 -15.07
N THR A 464 -11.35 -11.59 -15.64
CA THR A 464 -10.12 -11.47 -16.44
C THR A 464 -8.89 -11.72 -15.55
N VAL A 465 -7.73 -12.05 -16.12
CA VAL A 465 -6.51 -12.29 -15.30
C VAL A 465 -6.14 -11.06 -14.47
N VAL A 466 -6.29 -9.85 -15.02
CA VAL A 466 -6.00 -8.62 -14.27
C VAL A 466 -6.97 -8.44 -13.09
N ASP A 467 -8.27 -8.65 -13.31
CA ASP A 467 -9.28 -8.56 -12.24
C ASP A 467 -9.06 -9.64 -11.17
N TYR A 468 -8.78 -10.87 -11.61
CA TYR A 468 -8.52 -12.00 -10.72
C TYR A 468 -7.29 -11.78 -9.84
N LEU A 469 -6.21 -11.23 -10.40
CA LEU A 469 -4.98 -10.91 -9.67
C LEU A 469 -5.08 -9.65 -8.81
N THR A 470 -6.02 -8.75 -9.09
CA THR A 470 -6.11 -7.46 -8.37
C THR A 470 -6.21 -7.62 -6.86
N PRO A 471 -7.23 -8.29 -6.30
CA PRO A 471 -7.36 -8.44 -4.84
C PRO A 471 -6.38 -9.47 -4.24
N ARG A 472 -5.77 -10.32 -5.08
CA ARG A 472 -4.95 -11.46 -4.64
C ARG A 472 -3.46 -11.17 -4.64
N LEU A 473 -3.01 -10.31 -5.55
CA LEU A 473 -1.61 -10.05 -5.83
C LEU A 473 -1.34 -8.55 -5.93
N PHE A 474 -2.05 -7.82 -6.80
CA PHE A 474 -1.70 -6.42 -7.06
C PHE A 474 -1.96 -5.51 -5.86
N GLU A 475 -3.16 -5.52 -5.29
CA GLU A 475 -3.49 -4.72 -4.10
C GLU A 475 -2.61 -5.08 -2.89
N PRO A 476 -2.38 -6.37 -2.52
CA PRO A 476 -1.48 -6.71 -1.42
C PRO A 476 -0.03 -6.26 -1.62
N LEU A 477 0.46 -6.22 -2.86
CA LEU A 477 1.78 -5.69 -3.19
C LEU A 477 1.78 -4.15 -3.32
N GLY A 478 0.61 -3.53 -3.30
CA GLY A 478 0.45 -2.10 -3.53
C GLY A 478 0.84 -1.69 -4.95
N ILE A 479 0.42 -2.52 -5.91
CA ILE A 479 0.52 -2.25 -7.34
C ILE A 479 -0.80 -1.58 -7.75
N GLU A 480 -0.72 -0.29 -8.03
CA GLU A 480 -1.88 0.55 -8.28
C GLU A 480 -2.22 0.59 -9.77
N ASN A 481 -3.51 0.47 -10.10
CA ASN A 481 -4.05 0.58 -11.46
C ASN A 481 -3.29 -0.26 -12.53
N PRO A 482 -3.08 -1.57 -12.32
CA PRO A 482 -2.45 -2.41 -13.33
C PRO A 482 -3.30 -2.42 -14.60
N VAL A 483 -2.69 -2.09 -15.75
CA VAL A 483 -3.36 -2.13 -17.06
C VAL A 483 -2.86 -3.33 -17.84
N TRP A 484 -3.79 -4.10 -18.40
CA TRP A 484 -3.47 -5.23 -19.25
C TRP A 484 -4.27 -5.18 -20.56
N ASP A 485 -3.57 -5.18 -21.69
CA ASP A 485 -4.20 -5.28 -23.01
C ASP A 485 -5.09 -6.53 -23.10
N THR A 486 -6.18 -6.39 -23.87
CA THR A 486 -7.17 -7.45 -24.07
C THR A 486 -7.21 -7.91 -25.52
N SER A 487 -7.51 -9.19 -25.71
CA SER A 487 -7.89 -9.77 -27.00
C SER A 487 -9.27 -9.28 -27.44
N PRO A 488 -9.66 -9.46 -28.72
CA PRO A 488 -11.00 -9.10 -29.21
C PRO A 488 -12.14 -9.78 -28.43
N GLN A 489 -11.86 -10.91 -27.78
CA GLN A 489 -12.82 -11.66 -26.96
C GLN A 489 -12.95 -11.11 -25.52
N GLY A 490 -12.25 -10.01 -25.18
CA GLY A 490 -12.26 -9.44 -23.82
C GLY A 490 -11.45 -10.23 -22.81
N ILE A 491 -10.54 -11.10 -23.27
CA ILE A 491 -9.61 -11.85 -22.42
C ILE A 491 -8.29 -11.10 -22.33
N SER A 492 -7.74 -10.91 -21.13
CA SER A 492 -6.39 -10.36 -20.96
C SER A 492 -5.39 -11.15 -21.82
N ILE A 493 -4.54 -10.47 -22.59
CA ILE A 493 -3.63 -11.16 -23.52
C ILE A 493 -2.74 -12.19 -22.81
N GLY A 494 -2.32 -11.89 -21.57
CA GLY A 494 -1.54 -12.78 -20.71
C GLY A 494 -0.06 -12.90 -21.13
N GLY A 495 0.19 -13.15 -22.41
CA GLY A 495 1.53 -13.33 -22.96
C GLY A 495 2.36 -12.05 -23.08
N TYR A 496 1.72 -10.89 -23.11
CA TYR A 496 2.27 -9.54 -23.12
C TYR A 496 1.17 -8.53 -22.77
N GLY A 497 1.49 -7.23 -22.81
CA GLY A 497 0.51 -6.15 -22.69
C GLY A 497 0.17 -5.74 -21.26
N LEU A 498 0.89 -6.27 -20.25
CA LEU A 498 0.85 -5.73 -18.89
C LEU A 498 1.75 -4.50 -18.80
N TYR A 499 1.23 -3.43 -18.19
CA TYR A 499 1.95 -2.19 -17.91
C TYR A 499 2.15 -2.03 -16.40
N LEU A 500 3.40 -1.93 -15.94
CA LEU A 500 3.75 -1.77 -14.52
C LEU A 500 4.96 -0.85 -14.34
N ARG A 501 5.10 -0.23 -13.15
CA ARG A 501 6.30 0.54 -12.79
C ARG A 501 7.47 -0.40 -12.47
N THR A 502 8.69 0.13 -12.50
CA THR A 502 9.91 -0.61 -12.15
C THR A 502 9.82 -1.22 -10.75
N GLU A 503 9.30 -0.47 -9.78
CA GLU A 503 9.13 -0.95 -8.41
C GLU A 503 8.11 -2.09 -8.30
N ASP A 504 7.07 -2.09 -9.12
CA ASP A 504 6.06 -3.16 -9.14
C ASP A 504 6.68 -4.48 -9.64
N ILE A 505 7.59 -4.40 -10.62
CA ILE A 505 8.40 -5.54 -11.08
C ILE A 505 9.31 -6.05 -9.95
N ALA A 506 9.96 -5.14 -9.22
CA ALA A 506 10.84 -5.48 -8.11
C ALA A 506 10.07 -6.14 -6.95
N LYS A 507 8.88 -5.63 -6.60
CA LYS A 507 7.97 -6.23 -5.61
C LYS A 507 7.53 -7.64 -6.02
N PHE A 508 7.21 -7.86 -7.29
CA PHE A 508 6.90 -9.19 -7.81
C PHE A 508 8.07 -10.16 -7.66
N GLY A 509 9.29 -9.74 -8.01
CA GLY A 509 10.49 -10.55 -7.79
C GLY A 509 10.77 -10.81 -6.31
N GLN A 510 10.55 -9.80 -5.46
CA GLN A 510 10.77 -9.88 -4.01
C GLN A 510 9.74 -10.80 -3.33
N LEU A 511 8.52 -10.89 -3.84
CA LEU A 511 7.53 -11.89 -3.44
C LEU A 511 8.00 -13.31 -3.79
N TYR A 512 8.53 -13.52 -5.00
CA TYR A 512 9.04 -14.81 -5.45
C TYR A 512 10.28 -15.25 -4.66
N LEU A 513 11.19 -14.31 -4.36
CA LEU A 513 12.33 -14.54 -3.47
C LEU A 513 11.88 -14.99 -2.07
N GLN A 514 10.82 -14.38 -1.54
CA GLN A 514 10.19 -14.73 -0.26
C GLN A 514 9.25 -15.94 -0.34
N LYS A 515 9.30 -16.74 -1.41
CA LYS A 515 8.48 -17.94 -1.57
C LYS A 515 6.98 -17.66 -1.43
N GLY A 516 6.54 -16.51 -1.92
CA GLY A 516 5.15 -16.08 -1.95
C GLY A 516 4.62 -15.46 -0.66
N GLN A 517 5.48 -15.21 0.33
CA GLN A 517 5.12 -14.46 1.53
C GLN A 517 5.32 -12.96 1.32
N TRP A 518 4.37 -12.17 1.85
CA TRP A 518 4.42 -10.72 1.84
C TRP A 518 3.77 -10.17 3.10
N ASN A 519 4.49 -9.35 3.87
CA ASN A 519 4.01 -8.75 5.12
C ASN A 519 3.33 -9.76 6.07
N GLY A 520 3.92 -10.94 6.23
CA GLY A 520 3.40 -12.01 7.10
C GLY A 520 2.23 -12.82 6.52
N LYS A 521 1.77 -12.52 5.30
CA LYS A 521 0.70 -13.25 4.61
C LYS A 521 1.26 -14.09 3.46
N GLN A 522 0.82 -15.33 3.33
CA GLN A 522 1.09 -16.16 2.14
C GLN A 522 0.16 -15.72 1.01
N LEU A 523 0.68 -15.01 0.00
CA LEU A 523 -0.09 -14.57 -1.16
C LEU A 523 -0.13 -15.64 -2.26
N VAL A 524 1.01 -16.27 -2.56
CA VAL A 524 1.15 -17.32 -3.57
C VAL A 524 1.70 -18.57 -2.91
N PRO A 525 1.17 -19.79 -3.10
CA PRO A 525 1.67 -20.98 -2.40
C PRO A 525 3.17 -21.21 -2.62
N ALA A 526 3.90 -21.52 -1.55
CA ALA A 526 5.35 -21.76 -1.62
C ALA A 526 5.72 -22.90 -2.59
N ASP A 527 4.89 -23.96 -2.62
CA ASP A 527 5.08 -25.08 -3.56
C ASP A 527 4.89 -24.65 -5.02
N TRP A 528 3.98 -23.71 -5.29
CA TRP A 528 3.82 -23.14 -6.63
C TRP A 528 5.07 -22.36 -7.04
N ILE A 529 5.59 -21.50 -6.15
CA ILE A 529 6.83 -20.75 -6.42
C ILE A 529 7.96 -21.72 -6.75
N ALA A 530 8.17 -22.74 -5.92
CA ALA A 530 9.23 -23.74 -6.13
C ALA A 530 9.08 -24.51 -7.45
N MET A 531 7.86 -24.89 -7.83
CA MET A 531 7.61 -25.54 -9.12
C MET A 531 7.81 -24.57 -10.29
N ALA A 532 7.30 -23.35 -10.19
CA ALA A 532 7.32 -22.38 -11.28
C ALA A 532 8.74 -21.90 -11.61
N THR A 533 9.60 -21.78 -10.59
CA THR A 533 10.98 -21.29 -10.74
C THR A 533 12.02 -22.40 -10.85
N SER A 534 11.63 -23.68 -10.88
CA SER A 534 12.54 -24.80 -11.15
C SER A 534 12.54 -25.19 -12.62
N LYS A 535 13.59 -25.87 -13.06
CA LYS A 535 13.71 -26.40 -14.42
C LYS A 535 12.66 -27.50 -14.68
N GLN A 536 11.67 -27.20 -15.51
CA GLN A 536 10.59 -28.11 -15.90
C GLN A 536 10.83 -28.73 -17.29
N VAL A 537 11.53 -28.02 -18.18
CA VAL A 537 11.83 -28.49 -19.53
C VAL A 537 13.21 -28.00 -20.00
N GLU A 538 13.86 -28.84 -20.82
CA GLU A 538 15.12 -28.50 -21.52
C GLU A 538 14.85 -27.56 -22.70
N ASN A 539 15.73 -26.56 -22.88
CA ASN A 539 15.66 -25.61 -23.99
C ASN A 539 17.02 -25.38 -24.68
N ASP A 540 17.98 -26.29 -24.47
CA ASP A 540 19.34 -26.22 -24.99
C ASP A 540 19.46 -26.36 -26.51
N LYS A 541 18.37 -26.76 -27.17
CA LYS A 541 18.24 -26.86 -28.63
C LYS A 541 17.38 -25.76 -29.24
N ALA A 542 16.85 -24.84 -28.45
CA ALA A 542 16.06 -23.73 -28.96
C ALA A 542 16.94 -22.78 -29.79
N PRO A 543 16.38 -22.01 -30.76
CA PRO A 543 17.16 -21.04 -31.53
C PRO A 543 17.92 -20.01 -30.66
N SER A 544 17.41 -19.72 -29.46
CA SER A 544 18.05 -18.83 -28.49
C SER A 544 19.25 -19.45 -27.75
N ALA A 545 19.49 -20.76 -27.86
CA ALA A 545 20.47 -21.49 -27.06
C ALA A 545 21.94 -21.13 -27.36
N GLY A 546 22.20 -20.34 -28.42
CA GLY A 546 23.51 -19.73 -28.66
C GLY A 546 23.95 -18.79 -27.53
N ASN A 547 23.00 -18.25 -26.77
CA ASN A 547 23.27 -17.43 -25.59
C ASN A 547 23.31 -18.28 -24.31
N PRO A 548 24.29 -18.07 -23.41
CA PRO A 548 24.54 -18.97 -22.29
C PRO A 548 23.38 -19.04 -21.27
N ASP A 549 22.68 -17.93 -21.00
CA ASP A 549 21.54 -17.93 -20.07
C ASP A 549 20.24 -18.47 -20.69
N TRP A 550 20.17 -18.58 -22.01
CA TRP A 550 18.96 -18.99 -22.73
C TRP A 550 18.86 -20.51 -22.96
N ARG A 551 19.84 -21.26 -22.45
CA ARG A 551 19.93 -22.74 -22.53
C ARG A 551 19.95 -23.42 -21.16
N GLN A 552 19.62 -22.71 -20.09
CA GLN A 552 19.69 -23.22 -18.72
C GLN A 552 18.43 -24.00 -18.31
N GLY A 553 17.43 -24.06 -19.19
CA GLY A 553 16.11 -24.64 -18.92
C GLY A 553 15.02 -23.59 -18.75
N TYR A 554 13.78 -24.08 -18.69
CA TYR A 554 12.59 -23.26 -18.52
C TYR A 554 11.66 -23.88 -17.47
N GLY A 555 11.08 -23.04 -16.62
CA GLY A 555 10.10 -23.40 -15.60
C GLY A 555 8.66 -23.14 -16.07
N PHE A 556 7.76 -22.81 -15.15
CA PHE A 556 6.41 -22.35 -15.50
C PHE A 556 6.42 -20.85 -15.78
N GLN A 557 6.82 -20.51 -17.01
CA GLN A 557 6.94 -19.14 -17.49
C GLN A 557 8.03 -18.31 -16.77
N PHE A 558 9.09 -18.99 -16.34
CA PHE A 558 10.33 -18.42 -15.83
C PHE A 558 11.52 -19.06 -16.54
N TRP A 559 12.48 -18.25 -16.98
CA TRP A 559 13.75 -18.74 -17.49
C TRP A 559 14.67 -19.09 -16.34
N GLN A 560 15.36 -20.22 -16.45
CA GLN A 560 16.54 -20.46 -15.62
C GLN A 560 17.69 -19.60 -16.14
N CYS A 561 18.59 -19.20 -15.25
CA CYS A 561 19.81 -18.48 -15.58
C CYS A 561 21.03 -19.29 -15.13
N ARG A 562 22.21 -18.82 -15.52
CA ARG A 562 23.44 -19.24 -14.84
C ARG A 562 23.39 -18.81 -13.37
N HIS A 563 24.31 -19.34 -12.58
CA HIS A 563 24.55 -18.89 -11.20
C HIS A 563 23.37 -19.12 -10.22
N GLY A 564 22.48 -20.07 -10.50
CA GLY A 564 21.34 -20.38 -9.61
C GLY A 564 20.18 -19.37 -9.69
N ALA A 565 20.33 -18.31 -10.48
CA ALA A 565 19.30 -17.32 -10.68
C ALA A 565 18.17 -17.82 -11.62
N TYR A 566 17.03 -17.17 -11.53
CA TYR A 566 15.94 -17.31 -12.49
C TYR A 566 15.34 -15.94 -12.81
N ARG A 567 14.58 -15.84 -13.90
CA ARG A 567 14.00 -14.57 -14.32
C ARG A 567 12.67 -14.71 -15.04
N GLY A 568 11.83 -13.70 -14.88
CA GLY A 568 10.86 -13.33 -15.91
C GLY A 568 11.52 -12.32 -16.84
N ASP A 569 11.28 -12.44 -18.15
CA ASP A 569 11.78 -11.46 -19.11
C ASP A 569 10.80 -11.12 -20.23
N GLY A 570 10.94 -9.90 -20.71
CA GLY A 570 10.20 -9.30 -21.80
C GLY A 570 11.14 -8.84 -22.89
N LYS A 571 10.61 -8.84 -24.11
CA LYS A 571 11.27 -8.30 -25.30
C LYS A 571 11.85 -6.91 -25.00
N ASP A 572 12.97 -6.60 -25.64
CA ASP A 572 13.64 -5.30 -25.59
C ASP A 572 14.33 -4.98 -24.25
N GLY A 573 14.44 -5.93 -23.32
CA GLY A 573 15.22 -5.79 -22.08
C GLY A 573 14.40 -5.52 -20.82
N GLN A 574 13.19 -6.08 -20.75
CA GLN A 574 12.37 -5.99 -19.54
C GLN A 574 12.70 -7.18 -18.64
N PHE A 575 13.34 -6.95 -17.49
CA PHE A 575 13.81 -8.03 -16.63
C PHE A 575 13.27 -7.94 -15.21
N CYS A 576 12.91 -9.10 -14.66
CA CYS A 576 12.79 -9.38 -13.25
C CYS A 576 13.72 -10.56 -12.94
N ILE A 577 14.91 -10.28 -12.42
CA ILE A 577 15.94 -11.28 -12.11
C ILE A 577 15.92 -11.52 -10.61
N VAL A 578 15.80 -12.77 -10.20
CA VAL A 578 15.84 -13.18 -8.80
C VAL A 578 17.09 -14.00 -8.56
N LEU A 579 17.85 -13.63 -7.52
CA LEU A 579 19.08 -14.28 -7.09
C LEU A 579 18.89 -14.84 -5.67
N PRO A 580 18.37 -16.08 -5.52
CA PRO A 580 18.06 -16.66 -4.22
C PRO A 580 19.26 -16.70 -3.27
N GLU A 581 20.43 -17.08 -3.78
CA GLU A 581 21.65 -17.23 -2.99
C GLU A 581 22.21 -15.89 -2.49
N GLN A 582 21.91 -14.79 -3.18
CA GLN A 582 22.36 -13.44 -2.83
C GLN A 582 21.30 -12.63 -2.06
N ASP A 583 20.10 -13.20 -1.90
CA ASP A 583 18.91 -12.55 -1.35
C ASP A 583 18.63 -11.20 -2.02
N ALA A 584 18.63 -11.22 -3.37
CA ALA A 584 18.54 -10.03 -4.20
C ALA A 584 17.58 -10.18 -5.39
N VAL A 585 17.00 -9.05 -5.78
CA VAL A 585 16.13 -8.90 -6.96
C VAL A 585 16.60 -7.71 -7.78
N ILE A 586 16.67 -7.87 -9.09
CA ILE A 586 17.03 -6.82 -10.04
C ILE A 586 15.87 -6.63 -11.02
N ALA A 587 15.32 -5.42 -11.07
CA ALA A 587 14.36 -5.02 -12.08
C ALA A 587 15.03 -4.06 -13.08
N ILE A 588 14.89 -4.34 -14.38
CA ILE A 588 15.41 -3.50 -15.46
C ILE A 588 14.31 -3.30 -16.50
N THR A 589 14.21 -2.07 -17.02
CA THR A 589 13.47 -1.80 -18.25
C THR A 589 14.40 -1.12 -19.24
N ALA A 590 14.29 -1.47 -20.52
CA ALA A 590 15.19 -1.01 -21.56
C ALA A 590 14.54 -1.06 -22.95
N LYS A 591 15.34 -0.69 -23.96
CA LYS A 591 15.10 -0.96 -25.36
C LYS A 591 16.39 -1.45 -26.01
N THR A 592 16.56 -2.77 -26.10
CA THR A 592 17.78 -3.40 -26.62
C THR A 592 17.52 -4.66 -27.44
N GLY A 593 18.34 -4.85 -28.49
CA GLY A 593 18.35 -6.10 -29.25
C GLY A 593 19.25 -7.18 -28.63
N ASN A 594 20.07 -6.83 -27.64
CA ASN A 594 21.04 -7.73 -27.01
C ASN A 594 20.75 -7.91 -25.51
N MET A 595 19.67 -8.62 -25.21
CA MET A 595 19.26 -8.92 -23.84
C MET A 595 20.29 -9.77 -23.06
N GLN A 596 21.11 -10.57 -23.75
CA GLN A 596 22.18 -11.33 -23.09
C GLN A 596 23.24 -10.39 -22.50
N ARG A 597 23.52 -9.25 -23.14
CA ARG A 597 24.50 -8.29 -22.60
C ARG A 597 24.05 -7.68 -21.28
N GLU A 598 22.75 -7.42 -21.10
CA GLU A 598 22.21 -6.93 -19.82
C GLU A 598 22.47 -7.94 -18.70
N LEU A 599 22.23 -9.22 -18.95
CA LEU A 599 22.51 -10.29 -18.00
C LEU A 599 24.01 -10.40 -17.70
N ASP A 600 24.86 -10.36 -18.74
CA ASP A 600 26.32 -10.41 -18.57
C ASP A 600 26.82 -9.27 -17.69
N LEU A 601 26.28 -8.06 -17.83
CA LEU A 601 26.63 -6.92 -16.98
C LEU A 601 26.26 -7.14 -15.51
N VAL A 602 25.10 -7.76 -15.24
CA VAL A 602 24.72 -8.16 -13.88
C VAL A 602 25.74 -9.15 -13.31
N TRP A 603 26.15 -10.15 -14.10
CA TRP A 603 27.13 -11.16 -13.69
C TRP A 603 28.55 -10.60 -13.52
N GLU A 604 28.94 -9.62 -14.33
CA GLU A 604 30.26 -8.99 -14.30
C GLU A 604 30.42 -8.03 -13.13
N HIS A 605 29.38 -7.26 -12.80
CA HIS A 605 29.50 -6.12 -11.88
C HIS A 605 28.78 -6.29 -10.54
N LEU A 606 27.58 -6.90 -10.53
CA LEU A 606 26.76 -6.99 -9.32
C LEU A 606 26.98 -8.32 -8.60
N LEU A 607 26.92 -9.45 -9.31
CA LEU A 607 27.06 -10.78 -8.72
C LEU A 607 28.32 -10.94 -7.84
N PRO A 608 29.54 -10.58 -8.29
CA PRO A 608 30.74 -10.72 -7.47
C PRO A 608 30.82 -9.71 -6.31
N ALA A 609 29.99 -8.66 -6.32
CA ALA A 609 30.03 -7.59 -5.34
C ALA A 609 29.19 -7.88 -4.08
N PHE A 610 28.29 -8.86 -4.13
CA PHE A 610 27.46 -9.24 -2.98
C PHE A 610 28.30 -9.90 -1.88
N GLN A 611 28.25 -9.33 -0.67
CA GLN A 611 28.84 -9.88 0.56
C GLN A 611 27.76 -10.32 1.55
N ASN A 612 28.04 -11.33 2.36
CA ASN A 612 27.09 -11.86 3.35
C ASN A 612 26.87 -10.92 4.54
N ALA A 613 27.82 -10.04 4.84
CA ALA A 613 27.76 -9.10 5.94
C ALA A 613 27.70 -7.66 5.42
N PRO A 614 27.13 -6.71 6.20
CA PRO A 614 27.24 -5.29 5.91
C PRO A 614 28.69 -4.85 5.70
N LEU A 615 28.90 -3.94 4.76
CA LEU A 615 30.18 -3.29 4.50
C LEU A 615 30.34 -2.05 5.39
N PRO A 616 31.58 -1.58 5.64
CA PRO A 616 31.80 -0.26 6.21
C PRO A 616 31.12 0.82 5.37
N GLU A 617 30.50 1.81 6.04
CA GLU A 617 29.81 2.90 5.38
C GLU A 617 30.76 3.70 4.46
N ASN A 618 30.31 3.98 3.23
CA ASN A 618 31.04 4.77 2.24
C ASN A 618 30.15 5.95 1.78
N ALA A 619 30.15 7.02 2.57
CA ALA A 619 29.34 8.21 2.28
C ALA A 619 29.67 8.85 0.92
N ASP A 620 30.96 8.88 0.54
CA ASP A 620 31.41 9.44 -0.73
C ASP A 620 30.96 8.60 -1.92
N GLY A 621 31.08 7.27 -1.83
CA GLY A 621 30.59 6.34 -2.86
C GLY A 621 29.08 6.44 -3.06
N ASN A 622 28.32 6.55 -1.96
CA ASN A 622 26.87 6.78 -2.00
C ASN A 622 26.51 8.10 -2.68
N ALA A 623 27.21 9.19 -2.35
CA ALA A 623 26.97 10.49 -2.97
C ALA A 623 27.28 10.48 -4.47
N GLN A 624 28.35 9.79 -4.89
CA GLN A 624 28.70 9.62 -6.30
C GLN A 624 27.65 8.79 -7.06
N LEU A 625 27.20 7.67 -6.48
CA LEU A 625 26.14 6.84 -7.06
C LEU A 625 24.83 7.64 -7.20
N ALA A 626 24.40 8.35 -6.15
CA ALA A 626 23.20 9.18 -6.20
C ALA A 626 23.28 10.30 -7.25
N THR A 627 24.47 10.89 -7.42
CA THR A 627 24.73 11.91 -8.45
C THR A 627 24.61 11.31 -9.85
N LEU A 628 25.22 10.14 -10.08
CA LEU A 628 25.11 9.42 -11.37
C LEU A 628 23.63 9.13 -11.68
N LEU A 629 22.91 8.48 -10.76
CA LEU A 629 21.52 8.05 -10.97
C LEU A 629 20.59 9.22 -11.36
N LYS A 630 20.81 10.43 -10.84
CA LYS A 630 20.04 11.65 -11.20
C LYS A 630 20.39 12.23 -12.57
N SER A 631 21.57 11.91 -13.11
CA SER A 631 22.09 12.46 -14.36
C SER A 631 21.80 11.60 -15.60
N LEU A 632 21.25 10.40 -15.41
CA LEU A 632 20.94 9.44 -16.48
C LEU A 632 19.94 10.01 -17.51
N ARG A 633 20.19 9.77 -18.80
CA ARG A 633 19.36 10.24 -19.93
C ARG A 633 19.24 9.14 -20.98
N VAL A 634 18.02 8.88 -21.44
CA VAL A 634 17.76 7.92 -22.53
C VAL A 634 18.62 8.30 -23.73
N LYS A 635 19.34 7.31 -24.27
CA LYS A 635 20.10 7.49 -25.50
C LYS A 635 19.18 7.26 -26.68
N ASP A 636 19.25 8.15 -27.68
CA ASP A 636 18.62 7.91 -28.96
C ASP A 636 19.16 6.59 -29.53
N ALA A 637 18.24 5.68 -29.90
CA ALA A 637 18.62 4.40 -30.46
C ALA A 637 19.44 4.63 -31.75
N LYS A 638 20.69 4.17 -31.76
CA LYS A 638 21.56 4.19 -32.95
C LYS A 638 21.05 3.26 -34.04
#